data_AF-A0A0K6GEJ7-F1
#
_entry.id   AF-A0A0K6GEJ7-F1
#
_cell.length_a   1.000
_cell.length_b   1.000
_cell.length_c   1.000
_cell.angle_alpha   90.00
_cell.angle_beta   90.00
_cell.angle_gamma   90.00
#
_symmetry.space_group_name_H-M   'P 1'
#
loop_
_entity.id
_entity.type
_entity.pdbx_description
1 polymer ?
#
loop_
_entity_poly.entity_id
_entity_poly.type
_entity_poly.pdbx_seq_one_letter_code
_entity_poly.pdbx_strand_id
1 'polypeptide(L)'
;MVSFVALASLAMSAIPAMGASIQFGELKSTNFTYEVVPGYFIQTNPDTDPSSVGPNPPAFGLIANTSATYWSDFKANITKLQKSAPKNVKYAILTAFERLDNVAESAYGTAAWDDYWSKLNGDGNMTWGPDALLTDLGKQQAQLAHNTWVTELAKSDPVPLPTKLFSSPMSRAASTLDITFTGILLTESGKNDKVAPYVMEGLREVIGVHTCDKRRTRSYIRKTYSDFNIEPGFTEEDELWTADHRDTNAETDARLKATLDTIFGRLLGSKDTSDIIHLRLFGYNFMVLNSAKSATELLETRSRSYSDRLTPPMFKDPSLLNWGGNPVLLEYGDLWRLNRRIFNNWLNARAATQFHWLQEHQARLMLQRFVNIVGNSNPFDEVKRTLYYNMASTTLRLAYGYRLQDDNDQVFQNIQQTSHYTALAAMFTNFFVNIFPSLTHVPDWFPGTGWKRTAREWRAFKDYAQSVPYEWTKTQLAAGTAEPSVLSILFQDHNVTSNLSAEEKENCFKEIAMMIVAAGTDTTATALVSFVAAMVLNPHVQAKAQKEIEEALGPMSLPTMADQERLPYIRHLIQEVLRWQPPAPAGVPHACWQDDIYRGYNIEKGTVVIGNIWAMTRDKSAYKDPESFDPDRFLDSSVPYPPAFGWGRRKCPGIHFAQSSLFIIVASLLATFRFSKKKDANGKEITPQLELVSNSIIMELKPFEFEVEFRSDRHRQLVQEYNS
;
A
#
# COMPACT_ATOMS: atom_id res chain seq x y z
N MET A 1 37.30 -33.01 -0.79
CA MET A 1 36.57 -32.35 -1.90
C MET A 1 35.05 -32.50 -1.69
N VAL A 2 34.58 -32.08 -0.51
CA VAL A 2 33.19 -32.18 -0.02
C VAL A 2 33.04 -30.99 0.93
N SER A 3 32.76 -29.79 0.42
CA SER A 3 32.47 -28.57 1.23
C SER A 3 31.94 -27.41 0.39
N PHE A 4 31.13 -27.68 -0.65
CA PHE A 4 30.41 -26.63 -1.39
C PHE A 4 28.88 -26.82 -1.43
N VAL A 5 28.36 -27.91 -0.86
CA VAL A 5 26.93 -28.26 -0.93
C VAL A 5 26.18 -27.97 0.38
N ALA A 6 26.89 -27.84 1.51
CA ALA A 6 26.27 -27.59 2.82
C ALA A 6 25.95 -26.11 3.10
N LEU A 7 26.70 -25.16 2.52
CA LEU A 7 26.50 -23.72 2.71
C LEU A 7 25.32 -23.15 1.91
N ALA A 8 24.92 -23.82 0.84
CA ALA A 8 23.73 -23.46 0.08
C ALA A 8 22.45 -23.80 0.87
N SER A 9 22.46 -24.86 1.67
CA SER A 9 21.24 -25.41 2.30
C SER A 9 20.81 -24.67 3.58
N LEU A 10 21.71 -23.94 4.24
CA LEU A 10 21.43 -23.22 5.49
C LEU A 10 21.12 -21.73 5.29
N ALA A 11 21.42 -21.15 4.13
CA ALA A 11 21.03 -19.78 3.77
C ALA A 11 19.66 -19.70 3.07
N MET A 12 19.02 -20.85 2.80
CA MET A 12 17.85 -20.96 1.91
C MET A 12 16.50 -21.18 2.62
N SER A 13 16.42 -21.00 3.94
CA SER A 13 15.17 -21.14 4.72
C SER A 13 14.52 -19.82 5.16
N ALA A 14 14.97 -18.66 4.68
CA ALA A 14 14.54 -17.36 5.20
C ALA A 14 14.10 -16.32 4.15
N ILE A 15 13.50 -16.72 3.02
CA ILE A 15 12.96 -15.75 2.05
C ILE A 15 11.55 -16.16 1.59
N PRO A 16 10.49 -15.76 2.30
CA PRO A 16 9.15 -15.73 1.74
C PRO A 16 8.88 -14.38 1.05
N ALA A 17 8.36 -14.47 -0.19
CA ALA A 17 7.40 -13.55 -0.78
C ALA A 17 7.68 -12.03 -0.68
N MET A 18 8.56 -11.51 -1.55
CA MET A 18 8.52 -10.09 -1.94
C MET A 18 7.46 -9.87 -3.03
N GLY A 19 6.23 -9.89 -2.57
CA GLY A 19 5.02 -9.51 -3.29
C GLY A 19 3.98 -9.39 -2.19
N ALA A 20 3.32 -8.25 -2.10
CA ALA A 20 2.49 -7.74 -1.01
C ALA A 20 3.01 -7.80 0.45
N SER A 21 2.84 -6.65 1.08
CA SER A 21 3.80 -5.97 1.94
C SER A 21 5.05 -5.53 1.15
N ILE A 22 5.15 -4.22 0.90
CA ILE A 22 6.45 -3.57 1.05
C ILE A 22 6.75 -3.67 2.55
N GLN A 23 7.19 -4.84 3.02
CA GLN A 23 8.21 -4.82 4.05
C GLN A 23 9.45 -4.31 3.33
N PHE A 24 9.79 -3.06 3.64
CA PHE A 24 11.03 -2.41 3.26
C PHE A 24 12.21 -3.28 3.74
N GLY A 25 12.59 -4.27 2.94
CA GLY A 25 13.77 -5.09 3.11
C GLY A 25 14.86 -4.53 2.20
N GLU A 26 15.85 -3.91 2.84
CA GLU A 26 17.11 -3.41 2.26
C GLU A 26 16.97 -2.55 1.00
N LEU A 27 16.28 -1.41 1.17
CA LEU A 27 16.76 -0.20 0.49
C LEU A 27 18.25 -0.08 0.81
N LYS A 28 19.10 0.07 -0.22
CA LYS A 28 20.50 0.49 -0.03
C LYS A 28 20.54 1.47 1.12
N SER A 29 21.28 1.15 2.18
CA SER A 29 21.48 2.04 3.32
C SER A 29 21.65 3.44 2.76
N THR A 30 20.69 4.34 3.01
CA THR A 30 20.88 5.75 2.72
C THR A 30 21.92 6.20 3.71
N ASN A 31 23.18 5.98 3.36
CA ASN A 31 24.30 6.35 4.20
C ASN A 31 24.40 7.86 4.10
N PHE A 32 23.76 8.55 5.03
CA PHE A 32 24.02 9.95 5.23
C PHE A 32 25.39 10.09 5.90
N THR A 33 26.08 11.15 5.53
CA THR A 33 27.16 11.71 6.34
C THR A 33 26.56 12.84 7.14
N TYR A 34 26.73 12.80 8.47
CA TYR A 34 26.25 13.84 9.36
C TYR A 34 27.40 14.79 9.68
N GLU A 35 27.15 16.08 9.54
CA GLU A 35 28.10 17.13 9.87
C GLU A 35 27.37 18.22 10.65
N VAL A 36 28.00 18.68 11.74
CA VAL A 36 27.47 19.79 12.54
C VAL A 36 27.85 21.09 11.86
N VAL A 37 26.86 21.98 11.67
CA VAL A 37 27.10 23.33 11.14
C VAL A 37 27.38 24.28 12.31
N PRO A 38 28.62 24.78 12.50
CA PRO A 38 28.97 25.67 13.61
C PRO A 38 28.42 27.09 13.38
N GLY A 39 28.51 27.95 14.40
CA GLY A 39 28.22 29.38 14.28
C GLY A 39 26.75 29.78 14.47
N TYR A 40 25.86 28.84 14.80
CA TYR A 40 24.46 29.12 15.15
C TYR A 40 24.20 28.99 16.65
N PHE A 41 24.72 27.93 17.27
CA PHE A 41 24.51 27.61 18.67
C PHE A 41 25.85 27.54 19.39
N ILE A 42 25.93 28.06 20.61
CA ILE A 42 27.18 28.07 21.38
C ILE A 42 27.71 26.64 21.61
N GLN A 43 26.80 25.67 21.75
CA GLN A 43 27.08 24.25 21.94
C GLN A 43 27.83 23.62 20.76
N THR A 44 27.74 24.19 19.55
CA THR A 44 28.34 23.61 18.34
C THR A 44 29.64 24.30 17.93
N ASN A 45 30.10 25.29 18.70
CA ASN A 45 31.37 25.96 18.43
C ASN A 45 32.54 25.14 19.02
N PRO A 46 33.60 24.87 18.24
CA PRO A 46 34.75 24.07 18.69
C PRO A 46 35.47 24.60 19.93
N ASP A 47 35.42 25.93 20.15
CA ASP A 47 36.14 26.61 21.22
C ASP A 47 35.29 26.81 22.50
N THR A 48 34.05 26.33 22.52
CA THR A 48 33.16 26.48 23.68
C THR A 48 33.54 25.50 24.77
N ASP A 49 33.79 25.99 25.99
CA ASP A 49 33.87 25.15 27.19
C ASP A 49 32.46 24.64 27.56
N PRO A 50 32.18 23.33 27.46
CA PRO A 50 30.85 22.78 27.73
C PRO A 50 30.35 23.09 29.15
N SER A 51 31.24 23.21 30.13
CA SER A 51 30.88 23.51 31.52
C SER A 51 30.35 24.93 31.69
N SER A 52 30.66 25.84 30.76
CA SER A 52 30.26 27.25 30.79
C SER A 52 28.86 27.54 30.22
N VAL A 53 28.27 26.60 29.45
CA VAL A 53 26.98 26.79 28.77
C VAL A 53 25.79 26.60 29.73
N GLY A 54 25.94 25.69 30.71
CA GLY A 54 24.87 25.31 31.62
C GLY A 54 23.74 24.50 30.96
N PRO A 55 22.76 24.00 31.74
CA PRO A 55 21.74 23.08 31.24
C PRO A 55 20.63 23.74 30.39
N ASN A 56 20.38 25.03 30.54
CA ASN A 56 19.36 25.78 29.79
C ASN A 56 19.84 27.21 29.49
N PRO A 57 20.76 27.39 28.52
CA PRO A 57 21.23 28.72 28.13
C PRO A 57 20.09 29.58 27.54
N PRO A 58 20.17 30.93 27.65
CA PRO A 58 19.20 31.83 27.01
C PRO A 58 19.01 31.53 25.52
N ALA A 59 17.76 31.56 25.03
CA ALA A 59 17.40 31.23 23.65
C ALA A 59 17.95 29.86 23.19
N PHE A 60 18.04 28.87 24.11
CA PHE A 60 18.61 27.55 23.88
C PHE A 60 20.07 27.59 23.36
N GLY A 61 20.79 28.67 23.64
CA GLY A 61 22.19 28.84 23.24
C GLY A 61 22.38 29.40 21.83
N LEU A 62 21.32 29.91 21.20
CA LEU A 62 21.44 30.62 19.93
C LEU A 62 22.40 31.83 20.10
N ILE A 63 23.42 31.93 19.25
CA ILE A 63 24.47 32.95 19.37
C ILE A 63 23.91 34.34 19.04
N ALA A 64 23.12 34.44 17.96
CA ALA A 64 22.55 35.70 17.48
C ALA A 64 21.23 36.04 18.18
N ASN A 65 21.19 36.04 19.51
CA ASN A 65 19.97 36.16 20.31
C ASN A 65 19.64 37.58 20.83
N THR A 66 20.32 38.62 20.33
CA THR A 66 20.16 40.00 20.83
C THR A 66 19.13 40.83 20.05
N SER A 67 18.69 40.37 18.87
CA SER A 67 17.63 41.03 18.07
C SER A 67 16.27 40.87 18.75
N ALA A 68 15.25 41.64 18.35
CA ALA A 68 13.87 41.36 18.74
C ALA A 68 13.24 40.22 17.91
N THR A 69 13.89 39.84 16.81
CA THR A 69 13.40 38.89 15.79
C THR A 69 14.36 37.72 15.54
N TYR A 70 15.19 37.36 16.53
CA TYR A 70 16.27 36.39 16.34
C TYR A 70 15.82 35.00 15.90
N TRP A 71 14.64 34.52 16.31
CA TRP A 71 14.09 33.23 15.86
C TRP A 71 13.58 33.31 14.43
N SER A 72 12.92 34.42 14.07
CA SER A 72 12.51 34.69 12.69
C SER A 72 13.71 34.81 11.76
N ASP A 73 14.77 35.50 12.19
CA ASP A 73 16.02 35.67 11.45
C ASP A 73 16.75 34.32 11.28
N PHE A 74 16.82 33.53 12.36
CA PHE A 74 17.36 32.17 12.32
C PHE A 74 16.59 31.28 11.34
N LYS A 75 15.26 31.30 11.39
CA LYS A 75 14.39 30.53 10.48
C LYS A 75 14.58 30.96 9.02
N ALA A 76 14.73 32.25 8.75
CA ALA A 76 15.02 32.77 7.42
C ALA A 76 16.39 32.27 6.91
N ASN A 77 17.40 32.24 7.77
CA ASN A 77 18.72 31.70 7.44
C ASN A 77 18.68 30.20 7.12
N ILE A 78 17.99 29.39 7.92
CA ILE A 78 17.81 27.96 7.63
C ILE A 78 17.05 27.75 6.31
N THR A 79 16.01 28.55 6.05
CA THR A 79 15.26 28.49 4.79
C THR A 79 16.15 28.83 3.59
N LYS A 80 17.05 29.82 3.74
CA LYS A 80 18.04 30.18 2.73
C LYS A 80 19.02 29.04 2.49
N LEU A 81 19.59 28.45 3.55
CA LEU A 81 20.49 27.29 3.46
C LEU A 81 19.83 26.13 2.72
N GLN A 82 18.59 25.80 3.07
CA GLN A 82 17.84 24.71 2.45
C GLN A 82 17.57 24.99 0.96
N LYS A 83 17.30 26.25 0.58
CA LYS A 83 17.07 26.66 -0.81
C LYS A 83 18.35 26.63 -1.66
N SER A 84 19.50 26.96 -1.07
CA SER A 84 20.81 26.94 -1.74
C SER A 84 21.53 25.60 -1.63
N ALA A 85 20.97 24.62 -0.91
CA ALA A 85 21.61 23.33 -0.68
C ALA A 85 21.81 22.56 -2.00
N PRO A 86 22.96 21.88 -2.18
CA PRO A 86 23.09 20.84 -3.20
C PRO A 86 21.99 19.77 -3.06
N LYS A 87 21.62 19.10 -4.15
CA LYS A 87 20.50 18.13 -4.18
C LYS A 87 20.62 16.99 -3.16
N ASN A 88 21.84 16.66 -2.74
CA ASN A 88 22.16 15.59 -1.79
C ASN A 88 22.44 16.09 -0.36
N VAL A 89 22.21 17.38 -0.07
CA VAL A 89 22.44 17.99 1.24
C VAL A 89 21.11 18.48 1.80
N LYS A 90 20.88 18.22 3.08
CA LYS A 90 19.73 18.73 3.83
C LYS A 90 20.22 19.32 5.14
N TYR A 91 19.60 20.42 5.55
CA TYR A 91 19.86 21.05 6.84
C TYR A 91 18.69 20.72 7.76
N ALA A 92 19.00 20.28 8.97
CA ALA A 92 18.02 19.98 10.01
C ALA A 92 18.48 20.60 11.33
N ILE A 93 17.50 20.96 12.16
CA ILE A 93 17.75 21.39 13.53
C ILE A 93 17.44 20.19 14.42
N LEU A 94 18.44 19.76 15.20
CA LEU A 94 18.28 18.73 16.21
C LEU A 94 18.29 19.39 17.58
N THR A 95 17.25 19.15 18.36
CA THR A 95 17.20 19.52 19.77
C THR A 95 17.31 18.25 20.58
N ALA A 96 18.41 18.12 21.33
CA ALA A 96 18.66 16.99 22.20
C ALA A 96 18.55 17.45 23.67
N PHE A 97 18.14 16.51 24.52
CA PHE A 97 18.11 16.69 25.97
C PHE A 97 19.06 15.64 26.56
N GLU A 98 20.06 16.09 27.29
CA GLU A 98 21.00 15.22 27.97
C GLU A 98 20.86 15.39 29.48
N ARG A 99 21.00 14.29 30.22
CA ARG A 99 20.97 14.29 31.67
C ARG A 99 22.37 13.94 32.18
N LEU A 100 22.88 14.72 33.11
CA LEU A 100 24.28 14.66 33.55
C LEU A 100 24.49 13.85 34.86
N ASP A 101 23.43 13.38 35.53
CA ASP A 101 23.53 12.87 36.91
C ASP A 101 23.15 11.38 37.07
N ASN A 102 24.17 10.53 37.31
CA ASN A 102 23.99 9.17 37.81
C ASN A 102 24.00 9.15 39.35
N VAL A 103 22.80 9.24 39.94
CA VAL A 103 22.60 9.35 41.40
C VAL A 103 23.12 8.10 42.14
N ALA A 104 22.97 6.92 41.54
CA ALA A 104 23.37 5.67 42.17
C ALA A 104 24.90 5.50 42.15
N GLU A 105 25.55 5.79 41.03
CA GLU A 105 27.01 5.81 40.96
C GLU A 105 27.63 6.86 41.91
N SER A 106 27.00 8.03 42.03
CA SER A 106 27.46 9.08 42.96
C SER A 106 27.42 8.63 44.42
N ALA A 107 26.47 7.76 44.79
CA ALA A 107 26.33 7.26 46.16
C ALA A 107 27.40 6.21 46.53
N TYR A 108 27.89 5.44 45.54
CA TYR A 108 28.77 4.30 45.77
C TYR A 108 30.20 4.48 45.26
N GLY A 109 30.43 5.49 44.41
CA GLY A 109 31.68 5.69 43.67
C GLY A 109 31.81 4.74 42.49
N THR A 110 32.40 5.21 41.39
CA THR A 110 32.49 4.50 40.09
C THR A 110 33.04 3.08 40.20
N ALA A 111 34.11 2.85 40.98
CA ALA A 111 34.71 1.52 41.10
C ALA A 111 33.75 0.49 41.71
N ALA A 112 33.13 0.80 42.86
CA ALA A 112 32.19 -0.11 43.51
C ALA A 112 30.87 -0.23 42.72
N TRP A 113 30.50 0.85 42.02
CA TRP A 113 29.37 0.85 41.10
C TRP A 113 29.56 -0.18 39.99
N ASP A 114 30.64 -0.06 39.22
CA ASP A 114 30.93 -0.92 38.07
C ASP A 114 31.19 -2.39 38.49
N ASP A 115 31.85 -2.61 39.64
CA ASP A 115 32.22 -3.96 40.08
C ASP A 115 31.05 -4.75 40.66
N TYR A 116 30.09 -4.10 41.31
CA TYR A 116 29.06 -4.77 42.10
C TYR A 116 27.66 -4.19 41.94
N TRP A 117 27.46 -2.90 42.24
CA TRP A 117 26.11 -2.34 42.37
C TRP A 117 25.35 -2.26 41.06
N SER A 118 26.03 -1.94 39.97
CA SER A 118 25.43 -1.83 38.64
C SER A 118 24.90 -3.18 38.09
N LYS A 119 25.36 -4.31 38.66
CA LYS A 119 24.93 -5.67 38.33
C LYS A 119 23.67 -6.10 39.08
N LEU A 120 23.25 -5.31 40.08
CA LEU A 120 21.99 -5.49 40.81
C LEU A 120 20.93 -4.53 40.27
N ASN A 121 19.66 -4.75 40.61
CA ASN A 121 18.56 -3.85 40.23
C ASN A 121 18.36 -2.68 41.21
N GLY A 122 19.04 -2.71 42.35
CA GLY A 122 18.88 -1.77 43.45
C GLY A 122 19.55 -2.26 44.73
N ASP A 123 19.51 -1.45 45.77
CA ASP A 123 20.04 -1.73 47.12
C ASP A 123 18.94 -1.93 48.18
N GLY A 124 17.67 -1.87 47.77
CA GLY A 124 16.50 -1.92 48.65
C GLY A 124 15.93 -0.55 49.03
N ASN A 125 16.72 0.53 48.92
CA ASN A 125 16.28 1.92 49.10
C ASN A 125 16.11 2.64 47.75
N MET A 126 16.97 2.34 46.78
CA MET A 126 16.96 2.85 45.41
C MET A 126 16.82 1.69 44.42
N THR A 127 16.08 1.92 43.35
CA THR A 127 15.93 0.99 42.22
C THR A 127 16.44 1.66 40.96
N TRP A 128 17.43 1.05 40.32
CA TRP A 128 18.01 1.52 39.06
C TRP A 128 17.85 0.53 37.91
N GLY A 129 17.45 -0.73 38.19
CA GLY A 129 17.29 -1.77 37.16
C GLY A 129 16.03 -2.64 37.31
N PRO A 130 15.58 -3.32 36.23
CA PRO A 130 15.89 -2.95 34.85
C PRO A 130 15.23 -1.61 34.53
N ASP A 131 15.96 -0.74 33.81
CA ASP A 131 15.54 0.60 33.38
C ASP A 131 15.13 1.55 34.53
N ALA A 132 16.04 2.46 34.88
CA ALA A 132 15.81 3.45 35.92
C ALA A 132 14.67 4.42 35.55
N LEU A 133 13.79 4.69 36.52
CA LEU A 133 12.78 5.74 36.43
C LEU A 133 13.40 7.12 36.71
N LEU A 134 12.71 8.19 36.32
CA LEU A 134 13.13 9.55 36.68
C LEU A 134 13.11 9.77 38.20
N THR A 135 14.24 10.23 38.71
CA THR A 135 14.35 10.77 40.07
C THR A 135 13.62 12.11 40.18
N ASP A 136 13.37 12.59 41.39
CA ASP A 136 12.74 13.90 41.57
C ASP A 136 13.59 15.05 41.02
N LEU A 137 14.92 14.95 41.13
CA LEU A 137 15.84 15.87 40.45
C LEU A 137 15.68 15.82 38.92
N GLY A 138 15.56 14.61 38.34
CA GLY A 138 15.32 14.44 36.92
C GLY A 138 13.99 15.04 36.45
N LYS A 139 12.92 14.90 37.25
CA LYS A 139 11.63 15.54 36.97
C LYS A 139 11.73 17.07 37.04
N GLN A 140 12.47 17.60 38.02
CA GLN A 140 12.71 19.05 38.11
C GLN A 140 13.50 19.58 36.90
N GLN A 141 14.50 18.83 36.43
CA GLN A 141 15.26 19.16 35.21
C GLN A 141 14.35 19.16 33.98
N ALA A 142 13.49 18.15 33.82
CA ALA A 142 12.52 18.10 32.71
C ALA A 142 11.49 19.26 32.79
N GLN A 143 11.01 19.59 33.99
CA GLN A 143 10.11 20.73 34.19
C GLN A 143 10.79 22.07 33.89
N LEU A 144 12.09 22.20 34.20
CA LEU A 144 12.84 23.40 33.84
C LEU A 144 12.96 23.55 32.31
N ALA A 145 13.20 22.45 31.59
CA ALA A 145 13.19 22.45 30.13
C ALA A 145 11.81 22.85 29.58
N HIS A 146 10.72 22.28 30.13
CA HIS A 146 9.34 22.67 29.79
C HIS A 146 9.13 24.18 29.96
N ASN A 147 9.47 24.73 31.13
CA ASN A 147 9.29 26.14 31.45
C ASN A 147 10.11 27.04 30.51
N THR A 148 11.28 26.59 30.08
CA THR A 148 12.13 27.30 29.10
C THR A 148 11.43 27.38 27.75
N TRP A 149 10.86 26.28 27.26
CA TRP A 149 10.05 26.28 26.03
C TRP A 149 8.84 27.20 26.14
N VAL A 150 8.06 27.11 27.22
CA VAL A 150 6.89 27.98 27.43
C VAL A 150 7.30 29.46 27.42
N THR A 151 8.43 29.78 28.06
CA THR A 151 8.95 31.16 28.11
C THR A 151 9.34 31.67 26.72
N GLU A 152 10.07 30.87 25.93
CA GLU A 152 10.47 31.25 24.57
C GLU A 152 9.28 31.30 23.61
N LEU A 153 8.26 30.45 23.78
CA LEU A 153 7.04 30.45 22.96
C LEU A 153 6.11 31.63 23.26
N ALA A 154 6.17 32.19 24.47
CA ALA A 154 5.37 33.35 24.86
C ALA A 154 5.93 34.69 24.36
N LYS A 155 7.15 34.70 23.79
CA LYS A 155 7.77 35.90 23.22
C LYS A 155 7.05 36.34 21.93
N SER A 156 7.19 37.62 21.57
CA SER A 156 6.64 38.17 20.33
C SER A 156 7.23 37.55 19.07
N ASP A 157 8.47 37.07 19.15
CA ASP A 157 9.13 36.24 18.15
C ASP A 157 9.33 34.84 18.76
N PRO A 158 8.39 33.91 18.58
CA PRO A 158 8.41 32.63 19.27
C PRO A 158 9.43 31.65 18.67
N VAL A 159 10.02 30.83 19.54
CA VAL A 159 10.92 29.74 19.12
C VAL A 159 10.21 28.78 18.15
N PRO A 160 10.89 28.30 17.08
CA PRO A 160 10.35 27.26 16.22
C PRO A 160 10.15 25.95 16.98
N LEU A 161 8.93 25.39 16.92
CA LEU A 161 8.63 24.09 17.52
C LEU A 161 9.24 22.93 16.70
N PRO A 162 9.69 21.84 17.38
CA PRO A 162 10.04 20.60 16.72
C PRO A 162 8.87 20.04 15.89
N THR A 163 9.16 19.51 14.71
CA THR A 163 8.14 18.91 13.82
C THR A 163 7.90 17.43 14.10
N LYS A 164 8.86 16.79 14.78
CA LYS A 164 8.87 15.38 15.16
C LYS A 164 9.62 15.21 16.47
N LEU A 165 9.22 14.22 17.25
CA LEU A 165 9.78 13.90 18.55
C LEU A 165 10.24 12.44 18.55
N PHE A 166 11.43 12.18 19.08
CA PHE A 166 12.00 10.84 19.20
C PHE A 166 12.52 10.64 20.61
N SER A 167 12.34 9.44 21.15
CA SER A 167 12.79 9.05 22.48
C SER A 167 13.60 7.76 22.41
N SER A 168 14.60 7.68 23.28
CA SER A 168 15.17 6.40 23.71
C SER A 168 14.08 5.50 24.33
N PRO A 169 14.19 4.16 24.27
CA PRO A 169 13.26 3.25 24.95
C PRO A 169 13.42 3.23 26.47
N MET A 170 14.42 3.90 27.02
CA MET A 170 14.60 4.05 28.47
C MET A 170 13.46 4.88 29.07
N SER A 171 12.86 4.41 30.16
CA SER A 171 11.74 5.07 30.84
C SER A 171 12.11 6.49 31.29
N ARG A 172 13.35 6.69 31.76
CA ARG A 172 13.86 8.02 32.11
C ARG A 172 13.82 9.01 30.94
N ALA A 173 14.14 8.58 29.72
CA ALA A 173 14.17 9.42 28.55
C ALA A 173 12.75 9.72 28.04
N ALA A 174 11.90 8.69 27.95
CA ALA A 174 10.51 8.83 27.54
C ALA A 174 9.73 9.75 28.50
N SER A 175 9.91 9.58 29.82
CA SER A 175 9.30 10.46 30.82
C SER A 175 9.84 11.90 30.75
N THR A 176 11.12 12.09 30.42
CA THR A 176 11.69 13.44 30.26
C THR A 176 11.04 14.15 29.08
N LEU A 177 10.90 13.46 27.94
CA LEU A 177 10.25 13.99 26.75
C LEU A 177 8.78 14.31 27.00
N ASP A 178 8.08 13.40 27.69
CA ASP A 178 6.67 13.59 28.06
C ASP A 178 6.50 14.86 28.91
N ILE A 179 7.16 14.94 30.08
CA ILE A 179 7.12 16.10 30.97
C ILE A 179 7.49 17.40 30.24
N THR A 180 8.51 17.35 29.38
CA THR A 180 8.98 18.54 28.66
C THR A 180 7.91 19.09 27.70
N PHE A 181 7.17 18.22 26.99
CA PHE A 181 6.28 18.63 25.90
C PHE A 181 4.78 18.50 26.17
N THR A 182 4.34 17.93 27.30
CA THR A 182 2.95 17.98 27.75
C THR A 182 2.49 19.42 27.90
N GLY A 183 1.36 19.79 27.30
CA GLY A 183 0.85 21.15 27.23
C GLY A 183 1.43 22.01 26.09
N ILE A 184 2.49 21.54 25.40
CA ILE A 184 3.12 22.23 24.27
C ILE A 184 2.84 21.51 22.94
N LEU A 185 3.33 20.27 22.81
CA LEU A 185 3.13 19.39 21.65
C LEU A 185 2.32 18.14 21.98
N LEU A 186 2.23 17.78 23.26
CA LEU A 186 1.48 16.64 23.79
C LEU A 186 0.32 17.16 24.65
N THR A 187 -0.80 16.44 24.77
CA THR A 187 -1.91 16.83 25.65
C THR A 187 -1.90 16.10 26.98
N GLU A 188 -2.41 16.73 28.04
CA GLU A 188 -2.59 16.12 29.38
C GLU A 188 -3.44 14.83 29.37
N SER A 189 -4.24 14.59 28.32
CA SER A 189 -5.06 13.38 28.14
C SER A 189 -4.89 12.69 26.77
N GLY A 190 -3.70 12.77 26.18
CA GLY A 190 -3.30 11.89 25.07
C GLY A 190 -4.06 11.95 23.73
N LYS A 191 -4.91 12.95 23.50
CA LYS A 191 -5.63 13.11 22.22
C LYS A 191 -5.65 14.56 21.74
N ASN A 192 -4.63 14.91 20.95
CA ASN A 192 -4.72 15.95 19.94
C ASN A 192 -3.69 15.70 18.81
N ASP A 193 -4.08 15.95 17.56
CA ASP A 193 -3.51 15.41 16.31
C ASP A 193 -2.16 16.01 15.84
N LYS A 194 -1.31 16.58 16.71
CA LYS A 194 -0.15 17.37 16.23
C LYS A 194 1.16 16.60 16.06
N VAL A 195 1.71 15.92 17.08
CA VAL A 195 2.96 15.13 16.92
C VAL A 195 3.02 13.97 17.93
N ALA A 196 2.83 12.72 17.47
CA ALA A 196 3.07 11.52 18.29
C ALA A 196 4.58 11.17 18.31
N PRO A 197 5.24 11.10 19.50
CA PRO A 197 6.66 10.74 19.58
C PRO A 197 6.96 9.32 19.09
N TYR A 198 8.19 9.06 18.67
CA TYR A 198 8.67 7.73 18.30
C TYR A 198 9.70 7.21 19.29
N VAL A 199 9.49 6.02 19.83
CA VAL A 199 10.49 5.26 20.59
C VAL A 199 11.39 4.51 19.61
N MET A 200 12.69 4.78 19.68
CA MET A 200 13.73 4.25 18.80
C MET A 200 14.81 3.54 19.63
N GLU A 201 14.96 2.24 19.46
CA GLU A 201 15.92 1.36 20.13
C GLU A 201 17.36 1.88 20.03
N GLY A 202 17.76 2.36 18.86
CA GLY A 202 19.12 2.84 18.66
C GLY A 202 19.41 4.25 19.20
N LEU A 203 18.44 4.93 19.85
CA LEU A 203 18.67 6.16 20.63
C LEU A 203 19.04 5.88 22.10
N ARG A 204 19.49 4.66 22.43
CA ARG A 204 20.02 4.33 23.76
C ARG A 204 21.34 5.05 24.01
N GLU A 205 21.48 5.58 25.23
CA GLU A 205 22.70 6.24 25.71
C GLU A 205 23.88 5.27 25.64
N VAL A 206 23.71 4.09 26.24
CA VAL A 206 24.67 2.98 26.24
C VAL A 206 23.88 1.67 26.20
N ILE A 207 24.36 0.68 25.47
CA ILE A 207 23.98 -0.73 25.66
C ILE A 207 25.16 -1.36 26.40
N GLY A 208 24.98 -1.57 27.70
CA GLY A 208 26.06 -1.92 28.61
C GLY A 208 25.74 -3.10 29.49
N VAL A 209 26.73 -3.49 30.29
CA VAL A 209 26.62 -4.62 31.22
C VAL A 209 25.82 -4.30 32.49
N HIS A 210 25.43 -3.04 32.69
CA HIS A 210 24.69 -2.63 33.88
C HIS A 210 23.20 -2.93 33.72
N THR A 211 22.52 -3.34 34.78
CA THR A 211 21.09 -3.65 34.75
C THR A 211 20.24 -2.42 34.41
N CYS A 212 20.71 -1.21 34.74
CA CYS A 212 20.07 0.05 34.37
C CYS A 212 20.12 0.34 32.87
N ASP A 213 21.01 -0.34 32.15
CA ASP A 213 21.11 -0.24 30.70
C ASP A 213 20.09 -1.15 30.03
N LYS A 214 19.47 -2.11 30.73
CA LYS A 214 18.42 -2.99 30.19
C LYS A 214 17.09 -2.27 30.10
N ARG A 215 16.46 -2.25 28.92
CA ARG A 215 15.14 -1.63 28.70
C ARG A 215 14.02 -2.51 29.22
N ARG A 216 12.85 -1.89 29.43
CA ARG A 216 11.60 -2.62 29.70
C ARG A 216 11.03 -3.24 28.43
N THR A 217 10.06 -4.12 28.63
CA THR A 217 9.42 -4.83 27.53
C THR A 217 8.62 -3.87 26.65
N ARG A 218 8.42 -4.26 25.39
CA ARG A 218 7.58 -3.50 24.45
C ARG A 218 6.16 -3.30 25.00
N SER A 219 5.58 -4.31 25.64
CA SER A 219 4.25 -4.19 26.25
C SER A 219 4.22 -3.18 27.40
N TYR A 220 5.29 -3.09 28.20
CA TYR A 220 5.40 -2.05 29.23
C TYR A 220 5.45 -0.65 28.62
N ILE A 221 6.29 -0.44 27.60
CA ILE A 221 6.43 0.86 26.93
C ILE A 221 5.09 1.28 26.31
N ARG A 222 4.43 0.37 25.58
CA ARG A 222 3.11 0.62 24.97
C ARG A 222 2.03 0.93 26.00
N LYS A 223 2.08 0.30 27.18
CA LYS A 223 1.11 0.54 28.25
C LYS A 223 1.36 1.88 28.97
N THR A 224 2.64 2.20 29.20
CA THR A 224 3.04 3.37 30.00
C THR A 224 3.02 4.66 29.18
N TYR A 225 3.43 4.58 27.92
CA TYR A 225 3.49 5.70 26.97
C TYR A 225 2.59 5.37 25.77
N SER A 226 1.28 5.25 26.02
CA SER A 226 0.31 4.79 25.02
C SER A 226 0.23 5.64 23.76
N ASP A 227 0.64 6.90 23.87
CA ASP A 227 0.58 7.88 22.79
C ASP A 227 1.88 7.95 21.98
N PHE A 228 2.89 7.15 22.36
CA PHE A 228 4.16 7.06 21.66
C PHE A 228 4.08 5.92 20.64
N ASN A 229 4.51 6.20 19.42
CA ASN A 229 4.76 5.17 18.43
C ASN A 229 6.02 4.39 18.81
N ILE A 230 6.03 3.09 18.57
CA ILE A 230 7.22 2.25 18.73
C ILE A 230 7.69 1.89 17.32
N GLU A 231 9.01 1.97 17.08
CA GLU A 231 9.55 1.68 15.75
C GLU A 231 9.22 0.26 15.25
N PRO A 232 9.13 0.05 13.92
CA PRO A 232 8.95 -1.28 13.35
C PRO A 232 10.14 -2.19 13.69
N GLY A 233 9.87 -3.44 14.08
CA GLY A 233 10.91 -4.42 14.42
C GLY A 233 11.32 -4.44 15.90
N PHE A 234 10.77 -3.54 16.72
CA PHE A 234 11.00 -3.53 18.16
C PHE A 234 10.47 -4.83 18.82
N THR A 235 11.38 -5.57 19.46
CA THR A 235 11.13 -6.89 20.07
C THR A 235 10.47 -6.74 21.45
N GLU A 236 9.75 -7.78 21.89
CA GLU A 236 9.08 -7.74 23.21
C GLU A 236 10.12 -7.59 24.32
N GLU A 237 11.13 -8.45 24.32
CA GLU A 237 12.23 -8.43 25.28
C GLU A 237 13.43 -7.61 24.77
N ASP A 238 14.33 -7.25 25.67
CA ASP A 238 15.58 -6.58 25.32
C ASP A 238 16.63 -7.59 24.84
N GLU A 239 16.68 -7.83 23.54
CA GLU A 239 17.63 -8.77 22.92
C GLU A 239 19.05 -8.18 22.75
N LEU A 240 19.19 -6.85 22.88
CA LEU A 240 20.48 -6.17 22.70
C LEU A 240 21.30 -6.10 23.99
N TRP A 241 20.64 -6.13 25.15
CA TRP A 241 21.35 -6.12 26.44
C TRP A 241 21.88 -7.51 26.79
N THR A 242 23.19 -7.58 27.08
CA THR A 242 23.82 -8.75 27.68
C THR A 242 24.65 -8.35 28.91
N ALA A 243 24.85 -9.29 29.84
CA ALA A 243 25.57 -9.00 31.08
C ALA A 243 27.10 -8.92 30.91
N ASP A 244 27.61 -9.21 29.71
CA ASP A 244 29.03 -9.40 29.40
C ASP A 244 29.56 -8.49 28.27
N HIS A 245 28.69 -7.71 27.62
CA HIS A 245 29.09 -6.78 26.57
C HIS A 245 28.65 -5.35 26.88
N ARG A 246 29.58 -4.41 26.69
CA ARG A 246 29.30 -2.97 26.68
C ARG A 246 29.73 -2.43 25.32
N ASP A 247 28.82 -1.72 24.67
CA ASP A 247 29.08 -1.04 23.40
C ASP A 247 30.39 -0.26 23.50
N THR A 248 31.27 -0.46 22.53
CA THR A 248 32.37 0.45 22.25
C THR A 248 31.85 1.76 21.65
N ASN A 249 32.67 2.81 21.65
CA ASN A 249 32.31 4.07 20.98
C ASN A 249 32.00 3.84 19.48
N ALA A 250 32.72 2.92 18.82
CA ALA A 250 32.47 2.60 17.42
C ALA A 250 31.12 1.89 17.19
N GLU A 251 30.71 1.01 18.10
CA GLU A 251 29.39 0.36 18.05
C GLU A 251 28.27 1.35 18.35
N THR A 252 28.48 2.25 19.32
CA THR A 252 27.55 3.35 19.62
C THR A 252 27.39 4.27 18.42
N ASP A 253 28.49 4.67 17.78
CA ASP A 253 28.48 5.51 16.57
C ASP A 253 27.76 4.81 15.42
N ALA A 254 28.03 3.52 15.19
CA ALA A 254 27.38 2.74 14.15
C ALA A 254 25.87 2.62 14.38
N ARG A 255 25.44 2.33 15.62
CA ARG A 255 24.04 2.23 16.02
C ARG A 255 23.33 3.57 15.90
N LEU A 256 23.94 4.64 16.42
CA LEU A 256 23.39 5.99 16.33
C LEU A 256 23.29 6.42 14.87
N LYS A 257 24.32 6.17 14.05
CA LYS A 257 24.28 6.45 12.61
C LYS A 257 23.15 5.70 11.92
N ALA A 258 22.98 4.40 12.18
CA ALA A 258 21.89 3.61 11.59
C ALA A 258 20.51 4.14 12.01
N THR A 259 20.40 4.60 13.26
CA THR A 259 19.18 5.21 13.78
C THR A 259 18.90 6.55 13.13
N LEU A 260 19.92 7.40 12.98
CA LEU A 260 19.82 8.67 12.27
C LEU A 260 19.50 8.44 10.79
N ASP A 261 20.07 7.44 10.14
CA ASP A 261 19.75 7.09 8.75
C ASP A 261 18.28 6.65 8.63
N THR A 262 17.75 5.94 9.63
CA THR A 262 16.33 5.61 9.71
C THR A 262 15.48 6.87 9.94
N ILE A 263 15.89 7.73 10.86
CA ILE A 263 15.20 8.98 11.17
C ILE A 263 15.20 9.87 9.93
N PHE A 264 16.33 10.20 9.33
CA PHE A 264 16.46 11.09 8.19
C PHE A 264 16.20 10.46 6.82
N GLY A 265 16.18 9.13 6.70
CA GLY A 265 15.87 8.43 5.46
C GLY A 265 14.45 7.87 5.38
N ARG A 266 13.79 7.59 6.52
CA ARG A 266 12.46 6.98 6.56
C ARG A 266 11.43 7.79 7.35
N LEU A 267 11.81 8.44 8.45
CA LEU A 267 10.86 9.10 9.38
C LEU A 267 10.74 10.62 9.21
N LEU A 268 11.83 11.30 8.78
CA LEU A 268 11.98 12.74 8.58
C LEU A 268 12.28 13.10 7.13
N GLY A 269 13.20 12.38 6.49
CA GLY A 269 13.42 12.51 5.05
C GLY A 269 12.72 11.37 4.34
N SER A 270 11.96 11.75 3.33
CA SER A 270 11.35 10.88 2.32
C SER A 270 10.63 9.61 2.83
N LYS A 271 9.29 9.67 2.98
CA LYS A 271 8.53 8.79 2.05
C LYS A 271 9.19 9.06 0.71
N ASP A 272 9.76 8.14 -0.05
CA ASP A 272 10.32 8.48 -1.36
C ASP A 272 9.24 9.20 -2.21
N THR A 273 9.17 10.52 -2.06
CA THR A 273 8.35 11.49 -2.78
C THR A 273 9.13 11.98 -3.99
N SER A 274 10.27 11.34 -4.26
CA SER A 274 10.92 11.40 -5.55
C SER A 274 9.86 11.04 -6.57
N ASP A 275 9.53 12.03 -7.41
CA ASP A 275 8.59 11.91 -8.51
C ASP A 275 8.94 10.68 -9.38
N ILE A 276 10.23 10.41 -9.52
CA ILE A 276 10.77 9.25 -10.24
C ILE A 276 11.80 8.55 -9.35
N ILE A 277 11.66 7.23 -9.20
CA ILE A 277 12.65 6.35 -8.56
C ILE A 277 13.26 5.45 -9.63
N HIS A 278 14.58 5.30 -9.63
CA HIS A 278 15.27 4.31 -10.46
C HIS A 278 15.82 3.18 -9.58
N LEU A 279 15.57 1.95 -9.99
CA LEU A 279 16.07 0.73 -9.34
C LEU A 279 16.75 -0.12 -10.38
N ARG A 280 17.94 -0.66 -10.05
CA ARG A 280 18.62 -1.66 -10.87
C ARG A 280 18.59 -2.98 -10.13
N LEU A 281 17.83 -3.93 -10.64
CA LEU A 281 17.64 -5.25 -10.03
C LEU A 281 17.97 -6.33 -11.05
N PHE A 282 18.95 -7.17 -10.73
CA PHE A 282 19.34 -8.35 -11.51
C PHE A 282 19.53 -8.08 -13.02
N GLY A 283 20.17 -6.96 -13.38
CA GLY A 283 20.43 -6.59 -14.76
C GLY A 283 19.30 -5.82 -15.46
N TYR A 284 18.14 -5.67 -14.83
CA TYR A 284 17.04 -4.86 -15.33
C TYR A 284 17.03 -3.46 -14.72
N ASN A 285 16.70 -2.47 -15.52
CA ASN A 285 16.41 -1.10 -15.08
C ASN A 285 14.91 -0.96 -14.85
N PHE A 286 14.53 -0.55 -13.65
CA PHE A 286 13.16 -0.21 -13.28
C PHE A 286 13.08 1.28 -12.98
N MET A 287 12.03 1.93 -13.49
CA MET A 287 11.70 3.32 -13.23
C MET A 287 10.29 3.37 -12.65
N VAL A 288 10.14 3.85 -11.43
CA VAL A 288 8.85 4.01 -10.76
C VAL A 288 8.42 5.47 -10.83
N LEU A 289 7.24 5.73 -11.37
CA LEU A 289 6.65 7.06 -11.51
C LEU A 289 5.64 7.28 -10.39
N ASN A 290 5.94 8.18 -9.45
CA ASN A 290 5.12 8.44 -8.27
C ASN A 290 4.16 9.62 -8.44
N SER A 291 4.41 10.55 -9.37
CA SER A 291 3.47 11.65 -9.66
C SER A 291 2.60 11.40 -10.89
N ALA A 292 1.38 11.92 -10.85
CA ALA A 292 0.45 11.91 -11.98
C ALA A 292 1.02 12.67 -13.20
N LYS A 293 1.82 13.71 -12.95
CA LYS A 293 2.45 14.52 -14.00
C LYS A 293 3.44 13.68 -14.81
N SER A 294 4.37 13.00 -14.14
CA SER A 294 5.39 12.20 -14.84
C SER A 294 4.80 10.96 -15.52
N ALA A 295 3.81 10.33 -14.89
CA ALA A 295 3.07 9.24 -15.52
C ALA A 295 2.32 9.68 -16.78
N THR A 296 1.65 10.84 -16.74
CA THR A 296 0.98 11.39 -17.93
C THR A 296 1.99 11.75 -19.02
N GLU A 297 3.05 12.48 -18.69
CA GLU A 297 4.06 12.90 -19.67
C GLU A 297 4.73 11.71 -20.38
N LEU A 298 5.01 10.61 -19.67
CA LEU A 298 5.68 9.43 -20.25
C LEU A 298 4.71 8.39 -20.83
N LEU A 299 3.70 7.97 -20.07
CA LEU A 299 2.83 6.84 -20.43
C LEU A 299 1.64 7.25 -21.32
N GLU A 300 1.18 8.50 -21.23
CA GLU A 300 0.10 9.05 -22.07
C GLU A 300 0.67 9.83 -23.26
N THR A 301 1.40 10.93 -23.00
CA THR A 301 1.86 11.84 -24.06
C THR A 301 2.94 11.18 -24.94
N ARG A 302 3.89 10.45 -24.33
CA ARG A 302 4.93 9.70 -25.04
C ARG A 302 4.57 8.22 -25.20
N SER A 303 3.29 7.85 -25.19
CA SER A 303 2.86 6.45 -25.15
C SER A 303 3.49 5.59 -26.25
N ARG A 304 3.85 6.15 -27.43
CA ARG A 304 4.53 5.39 -28.49
C ARG A 304 5.82 4.72 -28.02
N SER A 305 6.59 5.39 -27.16
CA SER A 305 7.87 4.89 -26.66
C SER A 305 7.72 4.07 -25.38
N TYR A 306 6.60 4.19 -24.65
CA TYR A 306 6.38 3.55 -23.36
C TYR A 306 5.22 2.55 -23.36
N SER A 307 4.85 2.01 -24.52
CA SER A 307 3.76 1.02 -24.61
C SER A 307 4.25 -0.42 -24.67
N ASP A 308 5.55 -0.69 -24.54
CA ASP A 308 6.02 -2.07 -24.58
C ASP A 308 5.81 -2.80 -23.24
N ARG A 309 6.12 -4.10 -23.18
CA ARG A 309 6.02 -4.92 -21.97
C ARG A 309 7.29 -5.76 -21.79
N LEU A 310 7.68 -5.99 -20.54
CA LEU A 310 8.63 -7.04 -20.21
C LEU A 310 7.83 -8.25 -19.72
N THR A 311 7.70 -9.29 -20.56
CA THR A 311 6.99 -10.52 -20.18
C THR A 311 7.95 -11.51 -19.48
N PRO A 312 7.62 -12.00 -18.28
CA PRO A 312 8.48 -12.93 -17.56
C PRO A 312 8.68 -14.28 -18.30
N PRO A 313 9.91 -14.83 -18.34
CA PRO A 313 10.18 -16.17 -18.87
C PRO A 313 9.25 -17.29 -18.36
N MET A 314 8.96 -17.35 -17.05
CA MET A 314 8.01 -18.31 -16.47
C MET A 314 6.65 -18.28 -17.17
N PHE A 315 6.23 -17.09 -17.60
CA PHE A 315 4.94 -16.83 -18.20
C PHE A 315 4.90 -17.15 -19.70
N LYS A 316 5.91 -16.69 -20.47
CA LYS A 316 5.88 -16.79 -21.94
C LYS A 316 6.57 -18.02 -22.54
N ASP A 317 7.48 -18.67 -21.81
CA ASP A 317 8.28 -19.74 -22.40
C ASP A 317 7.41 -20.96 -22.79
N PRO A 318 7.55 -21.50 -24.02
CA PRO A 318 6.78 -22.64 -24.50
C PRO A 318 7.00 -23.94 -23.72
N SER A 319 8.11 -24.08 -23.00
CA SER A 319 8.41 -25.23 -22.13
C SER A 319 7.79 -25.10 -20.72
N LEU A 320 7.25 -23.92 -20.39
CA LEU A 320 6.69 -23.58 -19.08
C LEU A 320 5.18 -23.29 -19.19
N LEU A 321 4.71 -22.14 -18.71
CA LEU A 321 3.29 -21.76 -18.75
C LEU A 321 2.75 -21.57 -20.17
N ASN A 322 3.63 -21.20 -21.12
CA ASN A 322 3.30 -20.99 -22.53
C ASN A 322 2.10 -20.04 -22.75
N TRP A 323 2.21 -18.80 -22.26
CA TRP A 323 1.16 -17.79 -22.43
C TRP A 323 1.68 -16.49 -23.06
N GLY A 324 2.60 -16.59 -24.02
CA GLY A 324 3.15 -15.43 -24.74
C GLY A 324 2.10 -14.59 -25.50
N GLY A 325 0.94 -15.18 -25.85
CA GLY A 325 -0.16 -14.50 -26.54
C GLY A 325 -1.06 -13.61 -25.67
N ASN A 326 -0.86 -13.60 -24.35
CA ASN A 326 -1.73 -12.88 -23.42
C ASN A 326 -1.76 -11.35 -23.70
N PRO A 327 -2.91 -10.77 -24.11
CA PRO A 327 -3.01 -9.36 -24.51
C PRO A 327 -2.55 -8.32 -23.46
N VAL A 328 -2.55 -8.66 -22.17
CA VAL A 328 -2.15 -7.76 -21.07
C VAL A 328 -0.62 -7.60 -21.03
N LEU A 329 0.10 -8.72 -21.16
CA LEU A 329 1.56 -8.80 -21.06
C LEU A 329 2.27 -8.89 -22.42
N LEU A 330 1.53 -9.02 -23.51
CA LEU A 330 2.05 -9.07 -24.87
C LEU A 330 2.85 -7.80 -25.20
N GLU A 331 4.02 -7.99 -25.80
CA GLU A 331 4.90 -6.93 -26.30
C GLU A 331 4.18 -6.05 -27.35
N TYR A 332 4.62 -4.80 -27.51
CA TYR A 332 3.96 -3.87 -28.42
C TYR A 332 4.26 -4.23 -29.88
N GLY A 333 3.25 -4.77 -30.57
CA GLY A 333 3.37 -5.18 -31.98
C GLY A 333 2.03 -5.30 -32.68
N ASP A 334 2.02 -5.88 -33.88
CA ASP A 334 0.80 -5.99 -34.69
C ASP A 334 -0.26 -6.90 -34.06
N LEU A 335 0.16 -8.00 -33.43
CA LEU A 335 -0.75 -8.88 -32.68
C LEU A 335 -1.42 -8.13 -31.52
N TRP A 336 -0.66 -7.31 -30.77
CA TRP A 336 -1.24 -6.49 -29.71
C TRP A 336 -2.23 -5.44 -30.26
N ARG A 337 -1.88 -4.79 -31.38
CA ARG A 337 -2.77 -3.80 -32.03
C ARG A 337 -4.05 -4.44 -32.56
N LEU A 338 -3.97 -5.66 -33.10
CA LEU A 338 -5.12 -6.45 -33.50
C LEU A 338 -6.02 -6.74 -32.30
N ASN A 339 -5.47 -7.29 -31.22
CA ASN A 339 -6.23 -7.56 -30.00
C ASN A 339 -6.91 -6.29 -29.47
N ARG A 340 -6.18 -5.17 -29.47
CA ARG A 340 -6.70 -3.88 -29.01
C ARG A 340 -7.84 -3.37 -29.89
N ARG A 341 -7.76 -3.56 -31.22
CA ARG A 341 -8.83 -3.20 -32.16
C ARG A 341 -10.08 -4.05 -31.89
N ILE A 342 -9.92 -5.36 -31.71
CA ILE A 342 -11.02 -6.27 -31.38
C ILE A 342 -11.69 -5.82 -30.08
N PHE A 343 -10.95 -5.61 -28.98
CA PHE A 343 -11.53 -5.12 -27.73
C PHE A 343 -12.27 -3.79 -27.90
N ASN A 344 -11.73 -2.88 -28.70
CA ASN A 344 -12.35 -1.57 -28.91
C ASN A 344 -13.74 -1.69 -29.57
N ASN A 345 -13.96 -2.65 -30.49
CA ASN A 345 -15.27 -2.86 -31.12
C ASN A 345 -16.38 -3.18 -30.12
N TRP A 346 -16.03 -3.75 -28.95
CA TRP A 346 -16.98 -4.23 -27.95
C TRP A 346 -17.01 -3.39 -26.68
N LEU A 347 -15.89 -2.80 -26.29
CA LEU A 347 -15.71 -2.20 -24.96
C LEU A 347 -15.53 -0.67 -24.99
N ASN A 348 -15.55 -0.05 -26.17
CA ASN A 348 -15.60 1.42 -26.25
C ASN A 348 -16.89 1.98 -25.62
N ALA A 349 -16.92 3.30 -25.35
CA ALA A 349 -18.01 3.97 -24.65
C ALA A 349 -19.41 3.66 -25.23
N ARG A 350 -19.54 3.62 -26.57
CA ARG A 350 -20.81 3.33 -27.25
C ARG A 350 -21.12 1.83 -27.25
N ALA A 351 -20.13 0.99 -27.53
CA ALA A 351 -20.34 -0.45 -27.62
C ALA A 351 -20.66 -1.06 -26.25
N ALA A 352 -20.09 -0.54 -25.16
CA ALA A 352 -20.36 -1.01 -23.81
C ALA A 352 -21.84 -0.86 -23.40
N THR A 353 -22.56 0.13 -23.93
CA THR A 353 -23.97 0.38 -23.54
C THR A 353 -24.92 -0.73 -23.96
N GLN A 354 -24.55 -1.54 -24.95
CA GLN A 354 -25.36 -2.68 -25.37
C GLN A 354 -25.46 -3.77 -24.27
N PHE A 355 -24.59 -3.73 -23.27
CA PHE A 355 -24.55 -4.69 -22.16
C PHE A 355 -25.24 -4.19 -20.90
N HIS A 356 -25.80 -2.98 -20.91
CA HIS A 356 -26.50 -2.40 -19.75
C HIS A 356 -27.62 -3.32 -19.24
N TRP A 357 -28.43 -3.88 -20.13
CA TRP A 357 -29.50 -4.82 -19.76
C TRP A 357 -28.95 -6.05 -19.03
N LEU A 358 -27.79 -6.55 -19.46
CA LEU A 358 -27.16 -7.73 -18.87
C LEU A 358 -26.60 -7.39 -17.48
N GLN A 359 -25.94 -6.24 -17.35
CA GLN A 359 -25.40 -5.76 -16.08
C GLN A 359 -26.52 -5.51 -15.05
N GLU A 360 -27.65 -4.92 -15.47
CA GLU A 360 -28.84 -4.77 -14.63
C GLU A 360 -29.43 -6.12 -14.21
N HIS A 361 -29.61 -7.02 -15.18
CA HIS A 361 -30.16 -8.34 -14.90
C HIS A 361 -29.28 -9.11 -13.90
N GLN A 362 -27.96 -9.09 -14.09
CA GLN A 362 -27.01 -9.73 -13.20
C GLN A 362 -26.97 -9.05 -11.82
N ALA A 363 -27.05 -7.72 -11.75
CA ALA A 363 -27.16 -7.01 -10.47
C ALA A 363 -28.41 -7.46 -9.69
N ARG A 364 -29.55 -7.65 -10.34
CA ARG A 364 -30.77 -8.18 -9.70
C ARG A 364 -30.58 -9.61 -9.17
N LEU A 365 -29.99 -10.51 -9.95
CA LEU A 365 -29.66 -11.88 -9.49
C LEU A 365 -28.68 -11.85 -8.31
N MET A 366 -27.73 -10.93 -8.30
CA MET A 366 -26.82 -10.74 -7.17
C MET A 366 -27.56 -10.30 -5.91
N LEU A 367 -28.53 -9.37 -6.01
CA LEU A 367 -29.35 -8.99 -4.85
C LEU A 367 -30.06 -10.20 -4.24
N GLN A 368 -30.56 -11.13 -5.07
CA GLN A 368 -31.18 -12.38 -4.59
C GLN A 368 -30.19 -13.24 -3.79
N ARG A 369 -28.94 -13.35 -4.25
CA ARG A 369 -27.90 -14.11 -3.52
C ARG A 369 -27.53 -13.43 -2.21
N PHE A 370 -27.50 -12.10 -2.17
CA PHE A 370 -27.25 -11.34 -0.94
C PHE A 370 -28.33 -11.55 0.14
N VAL A 371 -29.57 -11.90 -0.22
CA VAL A 371 -30.61 -12.26 0.76
C VAL A 371 -30.15 -13.38 1.70
N ASN A 372 -29.40 -14.36 1.17
CA ASN A 372 -28.91 -15.50 1.96
C ASN A 372 -27.71 -15.16 2.86
N ILE A 373 -27.15 -13.96 2.74
CA ILE A 373 -26.01 -13.47 3.53
C ILE A 373 -26.51 -12.68 4.75
N VAL A 374 -27.71 -12.11 4.69
CA VAL A 374 -28.28 -11.31 5.78
C VAL A 374 -28.38 -12.15 7.06
N GLY A 375 -27.81 -11.65 8.15
CA GLY A 375 -27.74 -12.35 9.44
C GLY A 375 -26.64 -13.40 9.55
N ASN A 376 -25.78 -13.58 8.53
CA ASN A 376 -24.62 -14.45 8.64
C ASN A 376 -23.58 -13.88 9.61
N SER A 377 -23.11 -14.70 10.54
CA SER A 377 -22.09 -14.33 11.55
C SER A 377 -20.69 -14.02 10.97
N ASN A 378 -20.39 -14.50 9.76
CA ASN A 378 -19.15 -14.24 9.05
C ASN A 378 -19.44 -13.99 7.55
N PRO A 379 -19.93 -12.80 7.18
CA PRO A 379 -20.44 -12.54 5.85
C PRO A 379 -19.34 -12.32 4.79
N PHE A 380 -18.07 -12.13 5.16
CA PHE A 380 -17.03 -11.70 4.23
C PHE A 380 -16.84 -12.63 3.04
N ASP A 381 -16.63 -13.93 3.28
CA ASP A 381 -16.34 -14.90 2.22
C ASP A 381 -17.53 -15.04 1.27
N GLU A 382 -18.74 -15.01 1.82
CA GLU A 382 -20.00 -15.08 1.07
C GLU A 382 -20.25 -13.84 0.21
N VAL A 383 -19.95 -12.65 0.74
CA VAL A 383 -19.99 -11.38 -0.02
C VAL A 383 -18.96 -11.41 -1.14
N LYS A 384 -17.69 -11.75 -0.84
CA LYS A 384 -16.63 -11.86 -1.84
C LYS A 384 -17.05 -12.84 -2.94
N ARG A 385 -17.44 -14.06 -2.57
CA ARG A 385 -17.90 -15.10 -3.50
C ARG A 385 -19.08 -14.64 -4.35
N THR A 386 -20.06 -13.96 -3.77
CA THR A 386 -21.24 -13.46 -4.50
C THR A 386 -20.88 -12.38 -5.53
N LEU A 387 -20.00 -11.44 -5.17
CA LEU A 387 -19.54 -10.39 -6.07
C LEU A 387 -18.68 -10.96 -7.21
N TYR A 388 -17.79 -11.91 -6.92
CA TYR A 388 -17.00 -12.61 -7.95
C TYR A 388 -17.89 -13.43 -8.89
N TYR A 389 -18.85 -14.18 -8.34
CA TYR A 389 -19.80 -14.95 -9.14
C TYR A 389 -20.64 -14.06 -10.07
N ASN A 390 -21.13 -12.93 -9.57
CA ASN A 390 -21.88 -11.96 -10.37
C ASN A 390 -21.05 -11.45 -11.56
N MET A 391 -19.81 -11.03 -11.30
CA MET A 391 -18.93 -10.53 -12.36
C MET A 391 -18.49 -11.62 -13.33
N ALA A 392 -18.25 -12.84 -12.84
CA ALA A 392 -17.95 -14.00 -13.69
C ALA A 392 -19.13 -14.37 -14.58
N SER A 393 -20.36 -14.45 -14.03
CA SER A 393 -21.58 -14.71 -14.79
C SER A 393 -21.81 -13.66 -15.88
N THR A 394 -21.61 -12.38 -15.53
CA THR A 394 -21.73 -11.26 -16.49
C THR A 394 -20.70 -11.38 -17.61
N THR A 395 -19.43 -11.61 -17.28
CA THR A 395 -18.34 -11.62 -18.27
C THR A 395 -18.29 -12.91 -19.09
N LEU A 396 -18.64 -14.07 -18.52
CA LEU A 396 -18.79 -15.34 -19.25
C LEU A 396 -19.90 -15.24 -20.31
N ARG A 397 -21.03 -14.63 -19.94
CA ARG A 397 -22.13 -14.41 -20.88
C ARG A 397 -21.74 -13.40 -21.96
N LEU A 398 -21.04 -12.33 -21.60
CA LEU A 398 -20.48 -11.36 -22.57
C LEU A 398 -19.49 -12.01 -23.55
N ALA A 399 -18.52 -12.76 -23.03
CA ALA A 399 -17.41 -13.29 -23.82
C ALA A 399 -17.82 -14.49 -24.66
N TYR A 400 -18.54 -15.45 -24.06
CA TYR A 400 -18.83 -16.76 -24.65
C TYR A 400 -20.33 -16.98 -24.92
N GLY A 401 -21.22 -16.19 -24.31
CA GLY A 401 -22.66 -16.53 -24.26
C GLY A 401 -22.95 -17.63 -23.24
N TYR A 402 -21.96 -17.96 -22.40
CA TYR A 402 -22.04 -19.02 -21.42
C TYR A 402 -22.84 -18.58 -20.20
N ARG A 403 -23.88 -19.34 -19.86
CA ARG A 403 -24.68 -19.12 -18.65
C ARG A 403 -24.12 -19.94 -17.51
N LEU A 404 -23.54 -19.26 -16.53
CA LEU A 404 -23.01 -19.87 -15.32
C LEU A 404 -24.14 -20.54 -14.52
N GLN A 405 -23.93 -21.79 -14.07
CA GLN A 405 -24.98 -22.57 -13.39
C GLN A 405 -25.03 -22.29 -11.89
N ASP A 406 -23.94 -22.55 -11.18
CA ASP A 406 -23.81 -22.41 -9.73
C ASP A 406 -22.33 -22.27 -9.33
N ASP A 407 -22.03 -22.19 -8.03
CA ASP A 407 -20.66 -22.00 -7.53
C ASP A 407 -19.73 -23.19 -7.77
N ASN A 408 -20.29 -24.36 -8.09
CA ASN A 408 -19.56 -25.58 -8.42
C ASN A 408 -19.36 -25.75 -9.93
N ASP A 409 -19.76 -24.76 -10.73
CA ASP A 409 -19.51 -24.76 -12.16
C ASP A 409 -17.99 -24.80 -12.43
N GLN A 410 -17.56 -25.88 -13.09
CA GLN A 410 -16.15 -26.17 -13.30
C GLN A 410 -15.47 -25.11 -14.18
N VAL A 411 -16.20 -24.45 -15.09
CA VAL A 411 -15.64 -23.38 -15.92
C VAL A 411 -15.25 -22.20 -15.03
N PHE A 412 -16.13 -21.81 -14.11
CA PHE A 412 -15.87 -20.71 -13.17
C PHE A 412 -14.70 -21.01 -12.24
N GLN A 413 -14.70 -22.18 -11.57
CA GLN A 413 -13.63 -22.55 -10.67
C GLN A 413 -12.27 -22.61 -11.37
N ASN A 414 -12.21 -23.15 -12.59
CA ASN A 414 -10.96 -23.25 -13.34
C ASN A 414 -10.44 -21.90 -13.83
N ILE A 415 -11.33 -20.95 -14.18
CA ILE A 415 -10.92 -19.59 -14.55
C ILE A 415 -10.36 -18.85 -13.33
N GLN A 416 -11.00 -18.95 -12.16
CA GLN A 416 -10.47 -18.36 -10.93
C GLN A 416 -9.10 -18.95 -10.57
N GLN A 417 -8.97 -20.28 -10.63
CA GLN A 417 -7.72 -20.97 -10.33
C GLN A 417 -6.61 -20.60 -11.31
N THR A 418 -6.94 -20.51 -12.61
CA THR A 418 -6.00 -20.10 -13.66
C THR A 418 -5.56 -18.65 -13.45
N SER A 419 -6.47 -17.74 -13.09
CA SER A 419 -6.15 -16.35 -12.79
C SER A 419 -5.18 -16.24 -11.61
N HIS A 420 -5.38 -17.05 -10.56
CA HIS A 420 -4.43 -17.16 -9.44
C HIS A 420 -3.03 -17.64 -9.88
N TYR A 421 -2.93 -18.78 -10.58
CA TYR A 421 -1.65 -19.31 -11.04
C TYR A 421 -0.89 -18.36 -11.95
N THR A 422 -1.63 -17.62 -12.78
CA THR A 422 -1.02 -16.77 -13.80
C THR A 422 -0.61 -15.43 -13.22
N ALA A 423 -1.29 -14.94 -12.17
CA ALA A 423 -0.76 -13.87 -11.33
C ALA A 423 0.55 -14.29 -10.64
N LEU A 424 0.62 -15.51 -10.09
CA LEU A 424 1.86 -16.02 -9.49
C LEU A 424 3.01 -16.10 -10.50
N ALA A 425 2.77 -16.60 -11.71
CA ALA A 425 3.77 -16.70 -12.77
C ALA A 425 4.19 -15.33 -13.33
N ALA A 426 3.28 -14.36 -13.37
CA ALA A 426 3.54 -13.01 -13.89
C ALA A 426 4.38 -12.15 -12.93
N MET A 427 4.39 -12.45 -11.63
CA MET A 427 5.24 -11.75 -10.67
C MET A 427 6.71 -12.16 -10.83
N PHE A 428 7.55 -11.19 -11.21
CA PHE A 428 8.98 -11.40 -11.48
C PHE A 428 9.74 -12.03 -10.31
N THR A 429 9.34 -11.73 -9.07
CA THR A 429 10.01 -12.17 -7.84
C THR A 429 9.65 -13.61 -7.42
N ASN A 430 8.60 -14.21 -7.97
CA ASN A 430 8.13 -15.54 -7.54
C ASN A 430 8.98 -16.70 -8.07
N PHE A 431 9.69 -16.50 -9.19
CA PHE A 431 10.46 -17.57 -9.83
C PHE A 431 11.80 -17.06 -10.33
N PHE A 432 12.90 -17.71 -9.92
CA PHE A 432 14.24 -17.32 -10.35
C PHE A 432 14.43 -17.38 -11.88
N VAL A 433 13.68 -18.19 -12.60
CA VAL A 433 13.72 -18.21 -14.08
C VAL A 433 13.32 -16.87 -14.69
N ASN A 434 12.51 -16.06 -13.98
CA ASN A 434 12.15 -14.72 -14.42
C ASN A 434 13.33 -13.75 -14.35
N ILE A 435 14.31 -14.04 -13.50
CA ILE A 435 15.52 -13.25 -13.28
C ILE A 435 16.68 -13.81 -14.11
N PHE A 436 16.81 -15.13 -14.14
CA PHE A 436 17.84 -15.88 -14.83
C PHE A 436 17.19 -16.80 -15.87
N PRO A 437 16.89 -16.29 -17.08
CA PRO A 437 16.20 -17.07 -18.12
C PRO A 437 16.91 -18.37 -18.49
N SER A 438 18.24 -18.43 -18.34
CA SER A 438 19.03 -19.65 -18.60
C SER A 438 18.60 -20.86 -17.77
N LEU A 439 17.86 -20.66 -16.67
CA LEU A 439 17.29 -21.75 -15.87
C LEU A 439 16.26 -22.59 -16.65
N THR A 440 15.69 -22.09 -17.75
CA THR A 440 14.85 -22.90 -18.65
C THR A 440 15.59 -24.08 -19.26
N HIS A 441 16.92 -24.00 -19.41
CA HIS A 441 17.75 -25.06 -20.00
C HIS A 441 18.20 -26.14 -19.00
N VAL A 442 18.01 -25.93 -17.70
CA VAL A 442 18.40 -26.91 -16.67
C VAL A 442 17.53 -28.18 -16.80
N PRO A 443 18.08 -29.40 -16.91
CA PRO A 443 17.28 -30.61 -17.08
C PRO A 443 16.29 -30.87 -15.93
N ASP A 444 15.14 -31.47 -16.23
CA ASP A 444 14.05 -31.78 -15.27
C ASP A 444 14.46 -32.67 -14.09
N TRP A 445 15.54 -33.46 -14.23
CA TRP A 445 16.04 -34.33 -13.16
C TRP A 445 16.88 -33.59 -12.12
N PHE A 446 17.32 -32.36 -12.41
CA PHE A 446 18.23 -31.62 -11.54
C PHE A 446 17.49 -31.14 -10.26
N PRO A 447 18.07 -31.31 -9.06
CA PRO A 447 17.45 -30.87 -7.81
C PRO A 447 17.03 -29.39 -7.83
N GLY A 448 15.82 -29.09 -7.35
CA GLY A 448 15.29 -27.71 -7.32
C GLY A 448 14.56 -27.27 -8.60
N THR A 449 14.42 -28.11 -9.62
CA THR A 449 13.66 -27.81 -10.85
C THR A 449 12.16 -28.17 -10.79
N GLY A 450 11.64 -28.50 -9.59
CA GLY A 450 10.22 -28.87 -9.40
C GLY A 450 9.23 -27.82 -9.91
N TRP A 451 9.61 -26.54 -9.93
CA TRP A 451 8.81 -25.44 -10.48
C TRP A 451 8.48 -25.62 -11.98
N LYS A 452 9.28 -26.36 -12.76
CA LYS A 452 8.98 -26.67 -14.17
C LYS A 452 7.79 -27.62 -14.30
N ARG A 453 7.63 -28.55 -13.36
CA ARG A 453 6.44 -29.42 -13.29
C ARG A 453 5.22 -28.58 -12.97
N THR A 454 5.31 -27.75 -11.94
CA THR A 454 4.24 -26.79 -11.57
C THR A 454 3.86 -25.88 -12.75
N ALA A 455 4.83 -25.35 -13.50
CA ALA A 455 4.56 -24.54 -14.68
C ALA A 455 3.74 -25.29 -15.75
N ARG A 456 4.07 -26.57 -16.00
CA ARG A 456 3.35 -27.43 -16.96
C ARG A 456 1.96 -27.83 -16.45
N GLU A 457 1.80 -28.05 -15.16
CA GLU A 457 0.48 -28.27 -14.54
C GLU A 457 -0.39 -27.01 -14.71
N TRP A 458 0.15 -25.83 -14.41
CA TRP A 458 -0.54 -24.55 -14.60
C TRP A 458 -0.87 -24.28 -16.07
N ARG A 459 0.02 -24.67 -17.00
CA ARG A 459 -0.26 -24.64 -18.44
C ARG A 459 -1.47 -25.51 -18.79
N ALA A 460 -1.55 -26.73 -18.26
CA ALA A 460 -2.69 -27.61 -18.52
C ALA A 460 -4.01 -27.00 -18.00
N PHE A 461 -4.00 -26.41 -16.80
CA PHE A 461 -5.14 -25.65 -16.27
C PHE A 461 -5.54 -24.48 -17.17
N LYS A 462 -4.57 -23.67 -17.60
CA LYS A 462 -4.79 -22.56 -18.54
C LYS A 462 -5.37 -23.04 -19.87
N ASP A 463 -4.76 -24.06 -20.49
CA ASP A 463 -5.20 -24.61 -21.78
C ASP A 463 -6.64 -25.15 -21.69
N TYR A 464 -6.99 -25.79 -20.57
CA TYR A 464 -8.36 -26.22 -20.28
C TYR A 464 -9.31 -25.02 -20.12
N ALA A 465 -8.96 -24.05 -19.29
CA ALA A 465 -9.79 -22.87 -19.02
C ALA A 465 -10.04 -22.02 -20.27
N GLN A 466 -9.08 -21.96 -21.21
CA GLN A 466 -9.28 -21.30 -22.51
C GLN A 466 -10.14 -22.13 -23.47
N SER A 467 -9.95 -23.45 -23.50
CA SER A 467 -10.54 -24.30 -24.55
C SER A 467 -11.99 -24.70 -24.26
N VAL A 468 -12.36 -24.98 -23.00
CA VAL A 468 -13.70 -25.48 -22.68
C VAL A 468 -14.83 -24.49 -23.03
N PRO A 469 -14.82 -23.24 -22.54
CA PRO A 469 -15.88 -22.28 -22.89
C PRO A 469 -15.84 -21.89 -24.38
N TYR A 470 -14.66 -21.93 -25.01
CA TYR A 470 -14.49 -21.71 -26.45
C TYR A 470 -15.18 -22.80 -27.29
N GLU A 471 -14.89 -24.08 -27.02
CA GLU A 471 -15.51 -25.22 -27.73
C GLU A 471 -17.01 -25.34 -27.42
N TRP A 472 -17.42 -25.01 -26.19
CA TRP A 472 -18.84 -24.91 -25.85
C TRP A 472 -19.55 -23.90 -26.76
N THR A 473 -18.97 -22.71 -26.95
CA THR A 473 -19.55 -21.67 -27.82
C THR A 473 -19.66 -22.14 -29.27
N LYS A 474 -18.62 -22.83 -29.79
CA LYS A 474 -18.65 -23.44 -31.13
C LYS A 474 -19.77 -24.47 -31.27
N THR A 475 -19.97 -25.30 -30.24
CA THR A 475 -21.03 -26.32 -30.23
C THR A 475 -22.41 -25.67 -30.27
N GLN A 476 -22.63 -24.62 -29.47
CA GLN A 476 -23.89 -23.87 -29.48
C GLN A 476 -24.15 -23.17 -30.84
N LEU A 477 -23.09 -22.65 -31.48
CA LEU A 477 -23.19 -22.05 -32.81
C LEU A 477 -23.57 -23.09 -33.86
N ALA A 478 -22.92 -24.25 -33.87
CA ALA A 478 -23.23 -25.35 -34.77
C ALA A 478 -24.67 -25.87 -34.59
N ALA A 479 -25.17 -25.83 -33.34
CA ALA A 479 -26.55 -26.18 -33.01
C ALA A 479 -27.58 -25.07 -33.31
N GLY A 480 -27.16 -23.86 -33.72
CA GLY A 480 -28.05 -22.72 -33.92
C GLY A 480 -28.69 -22.17 -32.64
N THR A 481 -28.10 -22.45 -31.47
CA THR A 481 -28.62 -22.08 -30.14
C THR A 481 -27.69 -21.15 -29.36
N ALA A 482 -26.63 -20.64 -30.00
CA ALA A 482 -25.70 -19.71 -29.37
C ALA A 482 -26.36 -18.37 -29.02
N GLU A 483 -26.10 -17.88 -27.81
CA GLU A 483 -26.42 -16.50 -27.47
C GLU A 483 -25.48 -15.53 -28.21
N PRO A 484 -25.95 -14.30 -28.51
CA PRO A 484 -25.07 -13.22 -28.93
C PRO A 484 -23.99 -12.95 -27.87
N SER A 485 -22.74 -13.07 -28.28
CA SER A 485 -21.54 -12.86 -27.45
C SER A 485 -20.39 -12.35 -28.31
N VAL A 486 -19.34 -11.86 -27.67
CA VAL A 486 -18.14 -11.41 -28.39
C VAL A 486 -17.60 -12.54 -29.27
N LEU A 487 -17.49 -13.75 -28.71
CA LEU A 487 -16.96 -14.88 -29.44
C LEU A 487 -17.92 -15.38 -30.53
N SER A 488 -19.23 -15.45 -30.26
CA SER A 488 -20.18 -15.95 -31.26
C SER A 488 -20.24 -15.04 -32.49
N ILE A 489 -20.06 -13.73 -32.31
CA ILE A 489 -20.02 -12.76 -33.40
C ILE A 489 -18.65 -12.77 -34.09
N LEU A 490 -17.54 -12.92 -33.36
CA LEU A 490 -16.22 -13.08 -33.97
C LEU A 490 -16.10 -14.30 -34.88
N PHE A 491 -16.82 -15.39 -34.59
CA PHE A 491 -16.90 -16.54 -35.49
C PHE A 491 -17.61 -16.24 -36.82
N GLN A 492 -18.51 -15.26 -36.83
CA GLN A 492 -19.30 -14.88 -38.00
C GLN A 492 -18.67 -13.70 -38.78
N ASP A 493 -17.87 -12.85 -38.12
CA ASP A 493 -17.22 -11.68 -38.72
C ASP A 493 -15.82 -12.02 -39.27
N HIS A 494 -15.76 -12.20 -40.59
CA HIS A 494 -14.51 -12.50 -41.30
C HIS A 494 -13.63 -11.28 -41.59
N ASN A 495 -14.11 -10.04 -41.37
CA ASN A 495 -13.40 -8.84 -41.81
C ASN A 495 -12.24 -8.47 -40.88
N VAL A 496 -12.42 -8.64 -39.56
CA VAL A 496 -11.42 -8.19 -38.56
C VAL A 496 -10.20 -9.11 -38.52
N THR A 497 -10.36 -10.36 -38.94
CA THR A 497 -9.31 -11.39 -38.91
C THR A 497 -8.96 -11.96 -40.28
N SER A 498 -9.39 -11.33 -41.38
CA SER A 498 -9.24 -11.87 -42.75
C SER A 498 -7.82 -12.33 -43.10
N ASN A 499 -6.81 -11.63 -42.60
CA ASN A 499 -5.40 -11.85 -42.90
C ASN A 499 -4.71 -12.91 -42.02
N LEU A 500 -5.44 -13.52 -41.08
CA LEU A 500 -4.92 -14.54 -40.17
C LEU A 500 -5.21 -15.95 -40.71
N SER A 501 -4.27 -16.86 -40.49
CA SER A 501 -4.49 -18.31 -40.64
C SER A 501 -5.57 -18.81 -39.67
N ALA A 502 -6.08 -20.03 -39.90
CA ALA A 502 -7.09 -20.62 -39.02
C ALA A 502 -6.58 -20.78 -37.58
N GLU A 503 -5.32 -21.19 -37.40
CA GLU A 503 -4.69 -21.36 -36.08
C GLU A 503 -4.50 -20.02 -35.36
N GLU A 504 -4.03 -18.99 -36.07
CA GLU A 504 -3.88 -17.64 -35.49
C GLU A 504 -5.23 -17.03 -35.08
N LYS A 505 -6.29 -17.28 -35.85
CA LYS A 505 -7.66 -16.88 -35.51
C LYS A 505 -8.12 -17.55 -34.23
N GLU A 506 -7.99 -18.87 -34.15
CA GLU A 506 -8.40 -19.64 -32.99
C GLU A 506 -7.66 -19.17 -31.72
N ASN A 507 -6.34 -19.02 -31.79
CA ASN A 507 -5.54 -18.52 -30.67
C ASN A 507 -5.97 -17.11 -30.26
N CYS A 508 -6.12 -16.19 -31.23
CA CYS A 508 -6.58 -14.83 -30.96
C CYS A 508 -7.96 -14.81 -30.26
N PHE A 509 -8.91 -15.61 -30.73
CA PHE A 509 -10.26 -15.66 -30.15
C PHE A 509 -10.27 -16.23 -28.73
N LYS A 510 -9.50 -17.29 -28.47
CA LYS A 510 -9.32 -17.82 -27.11
C LYS A 510 -8.73 -16.76 -26.16
N GLU A 511 -7.73 -16.01 -26.61
CA GLU A 511 -7.10 -14.95 -25.83
C GLU A 511 -8.06 -13.79 -25.53
N ILE A 512 -8.79 -13.31 -26.53
CA ILE A 512 -9.77 -12.21 -26.37
C ILE A 512 -10.85 -12.59 -25.37
N ALA A 513 -11.48 -13.76 -25.55
CA ALA A 513 -12.59 -14.18 -24.71
C ALA A 513 -12.13 -14.45 -23.26
N MET A 514 -11.00 -15.14 -23.07
CA MET A 514 -10.45 -15.42 -21.74
C MET A 514 -10.09 -14.13 -21.00
N MET A 515 -9.50 -13.14 -21.68
CA MET A 515 -9.15 -11.87 -21.05
C MET A 515 -10.34 -11.01 -20.67
N ILE A 516 -11.45 -11.07 -21.41
CA ILE A 516 -12.69 -10.41 -21.00
C ILE A 516 -13.17 -10.97 -19.65
N VAL A 517 -13.13 -12.29 -19.49
CA VAL A 517 -13.57 -12.94 -18.24
C VAL A 517 -12.60 -12.69 -17.10
N ALA A 518 -11.32 -13.02 -17.28
CA ALA A 518 -10.33 -12.92 -16.21
C ALA A 518 -10.16 -11.48 -15.71
N ALA A 519 -9.89 -10.53 -16.63
CA ALA A 519 -9.66 -9.14 -16.23
C ALA A 519 -10.96 -8.44 -15.77
N GLY A 520 -12.09 -8.74 -16.41
CA GLY A 520 -13.38 -8.13 -16.08
C GLY A 520 -13.95 -8.61 -14.74
N THR A 521 -13.66 -9.85 -14.35
CA THR A 521 -14.12 -10.44 -13.09
C THR A 521 -13.32 -9.94 -11.90
N ASP A 522 -12.02 -10.24 -11.86
CA ASP A 522 -11.22 -10.10 -10.64
C ASP A 522 -11.09 -8.64 -10.21
N THR A 523 -10.85 -7.73 -11.16
CA THR A 523 -10.64 -6.30 -10.86
C THR A 523 -11.91 -5.62 -10.37
N THR A 524 -13.05 -5.87 -11.01
CA THR A 524 -14.32 -5.27 -10.66
C THR A 524 -14.84 -5.82 -9.32
N ALA A 525 -14.76 -7.14 -9.12
CA ALA A 525 -15.15 -7.76 -7.86
C ALA A 525 -14.28 -7.27 -6.69
N THR A 526 -12.98 -7.10 -6.88
CA THR A 526 -12.08 -6.52 -5.87
C THR A 526 -12.47 -5.08 -5.50
N ALA A 527 -12.80 -4.24 -6.48
CA ALA A 527 -13.30 -2.89 -6.23
C ALA A 527 -14.63 -2.92 -5.44
N LEU A 528 -15.53 -3.86 -5.74
CA LEU A 528 -16.79 -4.03 -5.02
C LEU A 528 -16.60 -4.51 -3.58
N VAL A 529 -15.63 -5.39 -3.31
CA VAL A 529 -15.25 -5.78 -1.94
C VAL A 529 -14.69 -4.58 -1.17
N SER A 530 -13.86 -3.75 -1.83
CA SER A 530 -13.35 -2.51 -1.25
C SER A 530 -14.46 -1.49 -0.98
N PHE A 531 -15.47 -1.43 -1.85
CA PHE A 531 -16.69 -0.65 -1.62
C PHE A 531 -17.41 -1.09 -0.34
N VAL A 532 -17.62 -2.39 -0.14
CA VAL A 532 -18.25 -2.92 1.09
C VAL A 532 -17.45 -2.48 2.32
N ALA A 533 -16.13 -2.63 2.30
CA ALA A 533 -15.26 -2.17 3.39
C ALA A 533 -15.41 -0.66 3.65
N ALA A 534 -15.49 0.16 2.58
CA ALA A 534 -15.70 1.59 2.70
C ALA A 534 -17.05 1.93 3.35
N MET A 535 -18.13 1.21 3.01
CA MET A 535 -19.45 1.42 3.59
C MET A 535 -19.52 1.04 5.08
N VAL A 536 -18.84 -0.05 5.46
CA VAL A 536 -18.71 -0.48 6.87
C VAL A 536 -17.96 0.56 7.70
N LEU A 537 -16.86 1.11 7.17
CA LEU A 537 -16.03 2.08 7.89
C LEU A 537 -16.62 3.49 7.91
N ASN A 538 -17.45 3.86 6.92
CA ASN A 538 -17.95 5.22 6.73
C ASN A 538 -19.50 5.25 6.65
N PRO A 539 -20.21 4.99 7.76
CA PRO A 539 -21.67 4.90 7.76
C PRO A 539 -22.37 6.20 7.32
N HIS A 540 -21.75 7.36 7.56
CA HIS A 540 -22.26 8.66 7.12
C HIS A 540 -22.24 8.81 5.59
N VAL A 541 -21.22 8.27 4.91
CA VAL A 541 -21.13 8.25 3.44
C VAL A 541 -22.21 7.34 2.86
N GLN A 542 -22.39 6.16 3.45
CA GLN A 542 -23.43 5.21 3.05
C GLN A 542 -24.83 5.81 3.18
N ALA A 543 -25.13 6.47 4.31
CA ALA A 543 -26.41 7.14 4.54
C ALA A 543 -26.68 8.26 3.53
N LYS A 544 -25.64 9.05 3.18
CA LYS A 544 -25.75 10.11 2.18
C LYS A 544 -26.05 9.55 0.78
N ALA A 545 -25.38 8.46 0.40
CA ALA A 545 -25.63 7.80 -0.89
C ALA A 545 -27.04 7.18 -0.96
N GLN A 546 -27.48 6.55 0.13
CA GLN A 546 -28.83 6.02 0.28
C GLN A 546 -29.91 7.09 0.16
N LYS A 547 -29.64 8.29 0.71
CA LYS A 547 -30.53 9.44 0.62
C LYS A 547 -30.62 9.98 -0.81
N GLU A 548 -29.51 10.10 -1.54
CA GLU A 548 -29.52 10.50 -2.95
C GLU A 548 -30.42 9.58 -3.78
N ILE A 549 -30.28 8.26 -3.60
CA ILE A 549 -31.10 7.27 -4.32
C ILE A 549 -32.60 7.49 -4.03
N GLU A 550 -32.98 7.66 -2.77
CA GLU A 550 -34.38 7.89 -2.38
C GLU A 550 -34.94 9.21 -2.94
N GLU A 551 -34.15 10.29 -2.91
CA GLU A 551 -34.57 11.60 -3.42
C GLU A 551 -34.71 11.61 -4.94
N ALA A 552 -33.80 10.94 -5.66
CA ALA A 552 -33.80 10.94 -7.13
C ALA A 552 -34.79 9.96 -7.75
N LEU A 553 -34.99 8.78 -7.13
CA LEU A 553 -35.76 7.67 -7.70
C LEU A 553 -37.07 7.38 -6.96
N GLY A 554 -37.28 8.00 -5.80
CA GLY A 554 -38.37 7.69 -4.89
C GLY A 554 -38.07 6.51 -3.97
N PRO A 555 -38.88 6.31 -2.93
CA PRO A 555 -38.73 5.17 -2.03
C PRO A 555 -39.03 3.87 -2.78
N MET A 556 -38.34 2.78 -2.43
CA MET A 556 -38.58 1.43 -2.96
C MET A 556 -38.30 1.22 -4.46
N SER A 557 -37.54 2.12 -5.10
CA SER A 557 -37.12 1.96 -6.49
C SER A 557 -35.75 1.28 -6.59
N LEU A 558 -35.63 0.25 -7.42
CA LEU A 558 -34.33 -0.32 -7.80
C LEU A 558 -33.70 0.53 -8.91
N PRO A 559 -32.43 0.94 -8.78
CA PRO A 559 -31.73 1.68 -9.83
C PRO A 559 -31.60 0.89 -11.13
N THR A 560 -31.58 1.63 -12.23
CA THR A 560 -31.31 1.17 -13.61
C THR A 560 -30.15 1.97 -14.19
N MET A 561 -29.61 1.53 -15.33
CA MET A 561 -28.55 2.27 -16.03
C MET A 561 -29.00 3.65 -16.54
N ALA A 562 -30.31 3.85 -16.73
CA ALA A 562 -30.88 5.15 -17.08
C ALA A 562 -30.76 6.19 -15.96
N ASP A 563 -30.50 5.74 -14.72
CA ASP A 563 -30.45 6.60 -13.53
C ASP A 563 -29.06 7.20 -13.29
N GLN A 564 -28.05 6.78 -14.05
CA GLN A 564 -26.66 7.13 -13.81
C GLN A 564 -26.40 8.63 -13.75
N GLU A 565 -27.00 9.42 -14.63
CA GLU A 565 -26.84 10.88 -14.62
C GLU A 565 -27.61 11.57 -13.48
N ARG A 566 -28.60 10.89 -12.88
CA ARG A 566 -29.39 11.40 -11.75
C ARG A 566 -28.76 11.10 -10.38
N LEU A 567 -27.71 10.27 -10.34
CA LEU A 567 -27.02 9.83 -9.11
C LEU A 567 -25.53 10.26 -9.10
N PRO A 568 -25.23 11.57 -9.11
CA PRO A 568 -23.85 12.07 -9.15
C PRO A 568 -23.01 11.69 -7.93
N TYR A 569 -23.59 11.62 -6.73
CA TYR A 569 -22.86 11.23 -5.52
C TYR A 569 -22.47 9.76 -5.56
N ILE A 570 -23.32 8.86 -6.07
CA ILE A 570 -22.93 7.46 -6.35
C ILE A 570 -21.72 7.41 -7.30
N ARG A 571 -21.70 8.24 -8.35
CA ARG A 571 -20.56 8.31 -9.27
C ARG A 571 -19.28 8.77 -8.57
N HIS A 572 -19.36 9.80 -7.72
CA HIS A 572 -18.23 10.26 -6.92
C HIS A 572 -17.75 9.21 -5.92
N LEU A 573 -18.68 8.49 -5.28
CA LEU A 573 -18.37 7.39 -4.36
C LEU A 573 -17.58 6.29 -5.06
N ILE A 574 -17.94 5.92 -6.29
CA ILE A 574 -17.18 4.94 -7.08
C ILE A 574 -15.76 5.44 -7.38
N GLN A 575 -15.60 6.72 -7.72
CA GLN A 575 -14.26 7.29 -7.92
C GLN A 575 -13.45 7.27 -6.61
N GLU A 576 -14.08 7.52 -5.47
CA GLU A 576 -13.41 7.46 -4.17
C GLU A 576 -13.01 6.03 -3.79
N VAL A 577 -13.83 5.02 -4.12
CA VAL A 577 -13.44 3.60 -3.96
C VAL A 577 -12.19 3.29 -4.78
N LEU A 578 -12.18 3.69 -6.05
CA LEU A 578 -11.04 3.44 -6.95
C LEU A 578 -9.78 4.25 -6.56
N ARG A 579 -9.93 5.40 -5.89
CA ARG A 579 -8.83 6.20 -5.37
C ARG A 579 -8.28 5.62 -4.07
N TRP A 580 -9.16 5.30 -3.12
CA TRP A 580 -8.80 4.85 -1.79
C TRP A 580 -8.15 3.46 -1.83
N GLN A 581 -8.76 2.54 -2.59
CA GLN A 581 -8.28 1.18 -2.77
C GLN A 581 -8.23 0.79 -4.28
N PRO A 582 -7.26 1.28 -5.06
CA PRO A 582 -7.15 0.96 -6.49
C PRO A 582 -6.87 -0.54 -6.70
N PRO A 583 -7.68 -1.29 -7.47
CA PRO A 583 -7.49 -2.74 -7.64
C PRO A 583 -6.11 -3.15 -8.14
N ALA A 584 -5.46 -2.33 -8.97
CA ALA A 584 -4.09 -2.53 -9.45
C ALA A 584 -3.19 -1.35 -9.02
N PRO A 585 -2.67 -1.33 -7.78
CA PRO A 585 -1.99 -0.17 -7.20
C PRO A 585 -0.68 0.23 -7.91
N ALA A 586 -0.03 -0.71 -8.61
CA ALA A 586 1.17 -0.46 -9.42
C ALA A 586 0.88 -0.43 -10.94
N GLY A 587 -0.40 -0.51 -11.32
CA GLY A 587 -0.80 -0.78 -12.70
C GLY A 587 -0.16 -2.08 -13.23
N VAL A 588 -0.06 -2.18 -14.56
CA VAL A 588 0.75 -3.21 -15.21
C VAL A 588 2.05 -2.55 -15.70
N PRO A 589 3.24 -3.06 -15.36
CA PRO A 589 4.51 -2.45 -15.76
C PRO A 589 4.68 -2.30 -17.27
N HIS A 590 5.03 -1.11 -17.71
CA HIS A 590 5.38 -0.78 -19.10
C HIS A 590 6.86 -1.08 -19.36
N ALA A 591 7.28 -1.04 -20.62
CA ALA A 591 8.68 -1.03 -21.00
C ALA A 591 8.96 0.05 -22.04
N CYS A 592 10.17 0.62 -21.98
CA CYS A 592 10.64 1.61 -22.93
C CYS A 592 11.09 0.93 -24.24
N TRP A 593 10.50 1.31 -25.36
CA TRP A 593 10.75 0.70 -26.68
C TRP A 593 12.05 1.18 -27.33
N GLN A 594 12.51 2.38 -26.98
CA GLN A 594 13.68 3.05 -27.52
C GLN A 594 14.26 3.99 -26.48
N ASP A 595 15.54 4.32 -26.57
CA ASP A 595 16.16 5.29 -25.67
C ASP A 595 15.42 6.63 -25.70
N ASP A 596 15.33 7.29 -24.55
CA ASP A 596 14.67 8.59 -24.37
C ASP A 596 15.42 9.43 -23.32
N ILE A 597 15.20 10.75 -23.39
CA ILE A 597 15.66 11.69 -22.37
C ILE A 597 14.44 12.39 -21.79
N TYR A 598 14.29 12.30 -20.47
CA TYR A 598 13.19 12.92 -19.75
C TYR A 598 13.70 13.71 -18.57
N ARG A 599 13.50 15.04 -18.57
CA ARG A 599 13.95 15.95 -17.51
C ARG A 599 15.44 15.80 -17.14
N GLY A 600 16.28 15.49 -18.14
CA GLY A 600 17.71 15.25 -17.98
C GLY A 600 18.08 13.83 -17.52
N TYR A 601 17.12 12.94 -17.30
CA TYR A 601 17.35 11.52 -17.06
C TYR A 601 17.44 10.78 -18.40
N ASN A 602 18.49 9.97 -18.55
CA ASN A 602 18.61 9.03 -19.66
C ASN A 602 17.81 7.77 -19.33
N ILE A 603 16.88 7.42 -20.21
CA ILE A 603 16.04 6.23 -20.07
C ILE A 603 16.41 5.29 -21.20
N GLU A 604 17.09 4.20 -20.87
CA GLU A 604 17.52 3.20 -21.85
C GLU A 604 16.33 2.36 -22.33
N LYS A 605 16.38 1.95 -23.60
CA LYS A 605 15.50 0.92 -24.16
C LYS A 605 15.48 -0.32 -23.25
N GLY A 606 14.29 -0.89 -23.05
CA GLY A 606 14.07 -2.03 -22.18
C GLY A 606 13.89 -1.67 -20.71
N THR A 607 14.07 -0.40 -20.31
CA THR A 607 13.73 0.04 -18.94
C THR A 607 12.26 -0.22 -18.66
N VAL A 608 12.00 -0.97 -17.59
CA VAL A 608 10.65 -1.26 -17.09
C VAL A 608 10.12 -0.02 -16.38
N VAL A 609 8.94 0.45 -16.75
CA VAL A 609 8.33 1.67 -16.20
C VAL A 609 7.06 1.34 -15.45
N ILE A 610 7.04 1.60 -14.15
CA ILE A 610 5.92 1.31 -13.24
C ILE A 610 5.21 2.62 -12.92
N GLY A 611 3.93 2.71 -13.26
CA GLY A 611 3.07 3.81 -12.82
C GLY A 611 2.51 3.52 -11.44
N ASN A 612 3.04 4.18 -10.40
CA ASN A 612 2.63 3.94 -9.02
C ASN A 612 1.30 4.66 -8.71
N ILE A 613 0.18 4.02 -9.09
CA ILE A 613 -1.17 4.54 -8.85
C ILE A 613 -1.42 4.75 -7.35
N TRP A 614 -0.89 3.87 -6.48
CA TRP A 614 -1.01 4.03 -5.03
C TRP A 614 -0.40 5.32 -4.49
N ALA A 615 0.79 5.69 -4.99
CA ALA A 615 1.41 6.97 -4.62
C ALA A 615 0.60 8.16 -5.15
N MET A 616 0.18 8.10 -6.42
CA MET A 616 -0.58 9.19 -7.05
C MET A 616 -1.91 9.45 -6.36
N THR A 617 -2.63 8.39 -5.99
CA THR A 617 -3.92 8.46 -5.28
C THR A 617 -3.80 8.96 -3.84
N ARG A 618 -2.57 9.08 -3.33
CA ARG A 618 -2.23 9.61 -1.99
C ARG A 618 -1.42 10.92 -2.05
N ASP A 619 -1.33 11.52 -3.23
CA ASP A 619 -0.68 12.82 -3.39
C ASP A 619 -1.52 13.91 -2.71
N LYS A 620 -0.98 14.48 -1.63
CA LYS A 620 -1.63 15.55 -0.85
C LYS A 620 -1.82 16.84 -1.63
N SER A 621 -1.11 17.03 -2.75
CA SER A 621 -1.31 18.18 -3.63
C SER A 621 -2.56 18.02 -4.52
N ALA A 622 -3.00 16.78 -4.78
CA ALA A 622 -4.18 16.49 -5.57
C ALA A 622 -5.41 16.13 -4.71
N TYR A 623 -5.21 15.44 -3.59
CA TYR A 623 -6.27 14.96 -2.71
C TYR A 623 -6.04 15.46 -1.29
N LYS A 624 -6.94 16.29 -0.79
CA LYS A 624 -6.95 16.71 0.62
C LYS A 624 -7.25 15.51 1.52
N ASP A 625 -6.47 15.34 2.58
CA ASP A 625 -6.60 14.24 3.55
C ASP A 625 -6.74 12.86 2.89
N PRO A 626 -5.74 12.40 2.09
CA PRO A 626 -5.90 11.28 1.16
C PRO A 626 -6.16 9.91 1.83
N GLU A 627 -5.88 9.77 3.12
CA GLU A 627 -6.19 8.53 3.86
C GLU A 627 -7.65 8.48 4.33
N SER A 628 -8.36 9.62 4.33
CA SER A 628 -9.81 9.66 4.58
C SER A 628 -10.59 9.19 3.34
N PHE A 629 -11.69 8.47 3.57
CA PHE A 629 -12.62 8.11 2.53
C PHE A 629 -13.73 9.17 2.45
N ASP A 630 -13.65 10.04 1.45
CA ASP A 630 -14.56 11.17 1.29
C ASP A 630 -14.93 11.37 -0.19
N PRO A 631 -16.13 10.92 -0.62
CA PRO A 631 -16.61 11.18 -1.98
C PRO A 631 -16.88 12.66 -2.29
N ASP A 632 -17.12 13.52 -1.29
CA ASP A 632 -17.43 14.93 -1.51
C ASP A 632 -16.25 15.70 -2.12
N ARG A 633 -15.03 15.16 -2.04
CA ARG A 633 -13.87 15.74 -2.72
C ARG A 633 -14.08 15.93 -4.22
N PHE A 634 -14.91 15.11 -4.85
CA PHE A 634 -15.18 15.20 -6.30
C PHE A 634 -16.31 16.18 -6.64
N LEU A 635 -16.92 16.85 -5.65
CA LEU A 635 -17.77 18.02 -5.90
C LEU A 635 -16.94 19.19 -6.45
N ASP A 636 -15.66 19.26 -6.05
CA ASP A 636 -14.70 20.17 -6.66
C ASP A 636 -14.18 19.56 -7.98
N SER A 637 -14.61 20.15 -9.09
CA SER A 637 -14.19 19.74 -10.44
C SER A 637 -12.67 19.85 -10.71
N SER A 638 -11.92 20.55 -9.84
CA SER A 638 -10.46 20.63 -9.93
C SER A 638 -9.76 19.38 -9.40
N VAL A 639 -10.44 18.56 -8.58
CA VAL A 639 -9.90 17.30 -8.06
C VAL A 639 -9.91 16.26 -9.18
N PRO A 640 -8.74 15.75 -9.60
CA PRO A 640 -8.68 14.79 -10.70
C PRO A 640 -9.24 13.44 -10.25
N TYR A 641 -9.88 12.72 -11.17
CA TYR A 641 -10.19 11.30 -10.94
C TYR A 641 -8.92 10.46 -10.89
N PRO A 642 -8.91 9.37 -10.08
CA PRO A 642 -7.75 8.51 -9.96
C PRO A 642 -7.40 7.87 -11.32
N PRO A 643 -6.12 7.72 -11.68
CA PRO A 643 -5.71 7.05 -12.92
C PRO A 643 -5.83 5.52 -12.82
N ALA A 644 -6.91 5.01 -12.21
CA ALA A 644 -7.14 3.59 -11.90
C ALA A 644 -7.18 2.69 -13.16
N PHE A 645 -7.42 3.27 -14.33
CA PHE A 645 -7.50 2.57 -15.61
C PHE A 645 -6.23 2.72 -16.48
N GLY A 646 -5.17 3.33 -15.95
CA GLY A 646 -3.89 3.50 -16.65
C GLY A 646 -3.91 4.54 -17.77
N TRP A 647 -2.92 4.47 -18.66
CA TRP A 647 -2.55 5.55 -19.57
C TRP A 647 -2.33 5.10 -21.03
N GLY A 648 -2.54 6.03 -21.95
CA GLY A 648 -2.13 5.97 -23.34
C GLY A 648 -2.68 4.76 -24.09
N ARG A 649 -1.87 4.17 -24.96
CA ARG A 649 -2.25 3.00 -25.77
C ARG A 649 -2.57 1.77 -24.93
N ARG A 650 -2.02 1.67 -23.71
CA ARG A 650 -2.23 0.55 -22.78
C ARG A 650 -3.36 0.81 -21.78
N LYS A 651 -4.06 1.94 -21.85
CA LYS A 651 -5.23 2.27 -21.02
C LYS A 651 -6.26 1.14 -21.07
N CYS A 652 -6.90 0.81 -19.95
CA CYS A 652 -7.85 -0.30 -19.86
C CYS A 652 -8.90 -0.25 -20.99
N PRO A 653 -9.09 -1.35 -21.77
CA PRO A 653 -10.12 -1.38 -22.80
C PRO A 653 -11.53 -1.44 -22.20
N GLY A 654 -11.67 -2.08 -21.03
CA GLY A 654 -12.95 -2.32 -20.37
C GLY A 654 -13.43 -1.20 -19.44
N ILE A 655 -12.85 0.01 -19.51
CA ILE A 655 -13.17 1.11 -18.57
C ILE A 655 -14.67 1.41 -18.49
N HIS A 656 -15.35 1.50 -19.62
CA HIS A 656 -16.78 1.84 -19.66
C HIS A 656 -17.64 0.69 -19.15
N PHE A 657 -17.32 -0.54 -19.53
CA PHE A 657 -18.00 -1.73 -19.01
C PHE A 657 -17.84 -1.84 -17.48
N ALA A 658 -16.62 -1.68 -16.96
CA ALA A 658 -16.34 -1.73 -15.53
C ALA A 658 -17.06 -0.61 -14.77
N GLN A 659 -17.05 0.63 -15.28
CA GLN A 659 -17.76 1.75 -14.67
C GLN A 659 -19.27 1.52 -14.61
N SER A 660 -19.88 1.01 -15.70
CA SER A 660 -21.30 0.65 -15.73
C SER A 660 -21.63 -0.47 -14.73
N SER A 661 -20.79 -1.51 -14.65
CA SER A 661 -20.95 -2.60 -13.67
C SER A 661 -20.85 -2.09 -12.23
N LEU A 662 -19.82 -1.29 -11.92
CA LEU A 662 -19.65 -0.69 -10.60
C LEU A 662 -20.85 0.18 -10.24
N PHE A 663 -21.32 1.02 -11.18
CA PHE A 663 -22.48 1.88 -10.97
C PHE A 663 -23.72 1.08 -10.59
N ILE A 664 -24.15 0.14 -11.43
CA ILE A 664 -25.42 -0.55 -11.20
C ILE A 664 -25.38 -1.44 -9.96
N ILE A 665 -24.23 -2.08 -9.69
CA ILE A 665 -24.07 -2.94 -8.52
C ILE A 665 -24.03 -2.11 -7.24
N VAL A 666 -23.23 -1.04 -7.19
CA VAL A 666 -23.14 -0.16 -6.01
C VAL A 666 -24.48 0.50 -5.72
N ALA A 667 -25.14 1.05 -6.73
CA ALA A 667 -26.45 1.67 -6.57
C ALA A 667 -27.50 0.66 -6.09
N SER A 668 -27.52 -0.55 -6.65
CA SER A 668 -28.46 -1.61 -6.26
C SER A 668 -28.23 -2.09 -4.82
N LEU A 669 -26.97 -2.30 -4.41
CA LEU A 669 -26.63 -2.68 -3.04
C LEU A 669 -27.01 -1.59 -2.05
N LEU A 670 -26.72 -0.32 -2.34
CA LEU A 670 -27.08 0.80 -1.48
C LEU A 670 -28.59 1.03 -1.43
N ALA A 671 -29.31 0.75 -2.52
CA ALA A 671 -30.77 0.85 -2.54
C ALA A 671 -31.44 -0.16 -1.60
N THR A 672 -30.80 -1.30 -1.29
CA THR A 672 -31.46 -2.45 -0.66
C THR A 672 -30.88 -2.86 0.70
N PHE A 673 -29.55 -2.78 0.85
CA PHE A 673 -28.82 -3.28 2.01
C PHE A 673 -28.15 -2.15 2.80
N ARG A 674 -27.79 -2.49 4.04
CA ARG A 674 -26.94 -1.73 4.95
C ARG A 674 -25.77 -2.60 5.35
N PHE A 675 -24.57 -2.05 5.24
CA PHE A 675 -23.32 -2.64 5.74
C PHE A 675 -22.89 -1.91 7.00
N SER A 676 -22.77 -2.61 8.13
CA SER A 676 -22.45 -2.01 9.43
C SER A 676 -21.29 -2.71 10.11
N LYS A 677 -20.63 -2.00 11.03
CA LYS A 677 -19.65 -2.62 11.94
C LYS A 677 -20.37 -3.66 12.79
N LYS A 678 -19.71 -4.79 13.01
CA LYS A 678 -20.17 -5.81 13.96
C LYS A 678 -20.21 -5.21 15.37
N LYS A 679 -21.19 -5.62 16.17
CA LYS A 679 -21.26 -5.23 17.58
C LYS A 679 -20.75 -6.34 18.49
N ASP A 680 -20.06 -5.97 19.56
CA ASP A 680 -19.67 -6.92 20.62
C ASP A 680 -20.87 -7.28 21.51
N ALA A 681 -20.65 -8.18 22.48
CA ALA A 681 -21.69 -8.61 23.42
C ALA A 681 -22.28 -7.46 24.27
N ASN A 682 -21.60 -6.32 24.36
CA ASN A 682 -22.05 -5.12 25.07
C ASN A 682 -22.71 -4.08 24.12
N GLY A 683 -22.89 -4.44 22.84
CA GLY A 683 -23.47 -3.56 21.82
C GLY A 683 -22.51 -2.50 21.27
N LYS A 684 -21.21 -2.57 21.59
CA LYS A 684 -20.20 -1.62 21.10
C LYS A 684 -19.69 -2.03 19.72
N GLU A 685 -19.58 -1.07 18.81
CA GLU A 685 -19.06 -1.31 17.46
C GLU A 685 -17.58 -1.72 17.48
N ILE A 686 -17.29 -2.80 16.76
CA ILE A 686 -15.95 -3.29 16.48
C ILE A 686 -15.51 -2.66 15.15
N THR A 687 -14.48 -1.82 15.17
CA THR A 687 -13.92 -1.25 13.94
C THR A 687 -12.96 -2.26 13.32
N PRO A 688 -13.26 -2.82 12.13
CA PRO A 688 -12.40 -3.81 11.49
C PRO A 688 -11.06 -3.19 11.09
N GLN A 689 -9.99 -3.96 11.24
CA GLN A 689 -8.68 -3.64 10.67
C GLN A 689 -8.60 -4.25 9.27
N LEU A 690 -8.30 -3.42 8.28
CA LEU A 690 -8.18 -3.89 6.90
C LEU A 690 -6.74 -4.34 6.64
N GLU A 691 -6.59 -5.59 6.25
CA GLU A 691 -5.33 -6.17 5.83
C GLU A 691 -5.38 -6.55 4.35
N LEU A 692 -4.27 -6.35 3.65
CA LEU A 692 -4.10 -6.77 2.27
C LEU A 692 -3.60 -8.22 2.20
N VAL A 693 -4.04 -8.96 1.19
CA VAL A 693 -3.46 -10.26 0.84
C VAL A 693 -2.03 -10.06 0.35
N SER A 694 -1.10 -10.80 0.94
CA SER A 694 0.30 -10.86 0.48
C SER A 694 0.40 -11.63 -0.85
N ASN A 695 1.43 -11.32 -1.62
CA ASN A 695 1.81 -11.87 -2.92
C ASN A 695 0.70 -11.84 -3.98
N SER A 696 0.10 -10.67 -4.20
CA SER A 696 -0.95 -10.48 -5.20
C SER A 696 -0.67 -9.29 -6.13
N ILE A 697 -1.02 -9.45 -7.41
CA ILE A 697 -1.03 -8.38 -8.40
C ILE A 697 -2.23 -7.45 -8.18
N ILE A 698 -3.33 -8.01 -7.71
CA ILE A 698 -4.57 -7.30 -7.39
C ILE A 698 -4.63 -7.06 -5.89
N MET A 699 -5.07 -5.88 -5.50
CA MET A 699 -5.12 -5.50 -4.09
C MET A 699 -6.35 -6.08 -3.40
N GLU A 700 -6.25 -7.35 -3.04
CA GLU A 700 -7.30 -8.06 -2.34
C GLU A 700 -7.25 -7.79 -0.83
N LEU A 701 -8.42 -7.67 -0.21
CA LEU A 701 -8.56 -7.62 1.24
C LEU A 701 -8.61 -9.03 1.83
N LYS A 702 -7.98 -9.21 3.00
CA LYS A 702 -8.23 -10.37 3.86
C LYS A 702 -9.61 -10.27 4.52
N PRO A 703 -10.18 -11.40 5.00
CA PRO A 703 -11.44 -11.38 5.73
C PRO A 703 -11.44 -10.42 6.93
N PHE A 704 -12.53 -9.69 7.10
CA PHE A 704 -12.78 -8.81 8.24
C PHE A 704 -14.25 -8.91 8.69
N GLU A 705 -14.52 -8.57 9.95
CA GLU A 705 -15.85 -8.70 10.54
C GLU A 705 -16.75 -7.48 10.27
N PHE A 706 -17.99 -7.74 9.88
CA PHE A 706 -19.05 -6.74 9.67
C PHE A 706 -20.43 -7.43 9.65
N GLU A 707 -21.48 -6.64 9.54
CA GLU A 707 -22.87 -7.09 9.45
C GLU A 707 -23.50 -6.62 8.12
N VAL A 708 -24.38 -7.47 7.56
CA VAL A 708 -25.20 -7.16 6.37
C VAL A 708 -26.67 -7.27 6.76
N GLU A 709 -27.40 -6.19 6.58
CA GLU A 709 -28.83 -6.11 6.90
C GLU A 709 -29.62 -5.53 5.71
N PHE A 710 -30.92 -5.82 5.64
CA PHE A 710 -31.80 -5.01 4.79
C PHE A 710 -31.97 -3.62 5.38
N ARG A 711 -32.18 -2.60 4.54
CA ARG A 711 -32.51 -1.26 5.02
C ARG A 711 -33.82 -1.22 5.81
N SER A 712 -34.79 -2.04 5.41
CA SER A 712 -36.05 -2.28 6.12
C SER A 712 -36.74 -3.54 5.60
N ASP A 713 -37.78 -4.02 6.28
CA ASP A 713 -38.61 -5.16 5.82
C ASP A 713 -39.23 -4.93 4.44
N ARG A 714 -39.54 -3.68 4.09
CA ARG A 714 -40.03 -3.36 2.74
C ARG A 714 -38.96 -3.61 1.68
N HIS A 715 -37.69 -3.30 1.96
CA HIS A 715 -36.60 -3.55 1.02
C HIS A 715 -36.35 -5.06 0.84
N ARG A 716 -36.57 -5.85 1.89
CA ARG A 716 -36.60 -7.31 1.79
C ARG A 716 -37.71 -7.77 0.84
N GLN A 717 -38.93 -7.24 0.98
CA GLN A 717 -40.05 -7.54 0.08
C GLN A 717 -39.76 -7.13 -1.36
N LEU A 718 -39.18 -5.95 -1.60
CA LEU A 718 -38.81 -5.48 -2.94
C LEU A 718 -37.90 -6.47 -3.68
N VAL A 719 -36.88 -6.99 -3.00
CA VAL A 719 -35.96 -8.00 -3.58
C VAL A 719 -36.68 -9.34 -3.82
N GLN A 720 -37.73 -9.64 -3.03
CA GLN A 720 -38.51 -10.87 -3.16
C GLN A 720 -39.60 -10.79 -4.25
N GLU A 721 -40.27 -9.65 -4.42
CA GLU A 721 -41.36 -9.41 -5.37
C GLU A 721 -40.88 -9.35 -6.81
N TYR A 722 -39.66 -8.88 -7.05
CA TYR A 722 -39.02 -8.93 -8.37
C TYR A 722 -38.75 -10.36 -8.88
N ASN A 723 -39.10 -11.39 -8.09
CA ASN A 723 -38.94 -12.82 -8.42
C ASN A 723 -40.23 -13.49 -8.92
N SER A 724 -41.37 -12.79 -8.88
CA SER A 724 -42.65 -13.23 -9.47
C SER A 724 -42.92 -12.50 -10.77
#